data_AF-A0A0D2BBK2-F1
#
_entry.id   AF-A0A0D2BBK2-F1
#
_cell.length_a   1.000
_cell.length_b   1.000
_cell.length_c   1.000
_cell.angle_alpha   90.00
_cell.angle_beta   90.00
_cell.angle_gamma   90.00
#
_symmetry.space_group_name_H-M   'P 1'
#
loop_
_entity.id
_entity.type
_entity.pdbx_description
1 polymer ?
#
loop_
_entity_poly.entity_id
_entity_poly.type
_entity_poly.pdbx_seq_one_letter_code
_entity_poly.pdbx_strand_id
1 'polypeptide(L)'
;MASAGHAVPLTAHSHPDNPIPEDPSRTRKLSTSTSQLSQSPISRITTTGTYSDNDASSIDTAPTTPAENSSDDSFDERHGQTYSKTQSPRKRRASTVLVSEDSEDARRFLGQTGTATAMVQKACCGGGCCMLQELRAKGIPGGANPVREPDNAAYRSLKLKLGALSMDSELTGIVDMPTKTVTFEPLSSSTNTTYAQPPQRHTTEVLKHPPNFVTPHPPYQVYSAPLFHARELTKPGAEKRTYHFDIDVTDYPVEGGDVDFVVGGAIGVCAPNSPEMVEKVFNRLGVPSFVRDKPILLKTTSGRWPTIWGDDAPRELVTTRRELLTWCSDIQSYPPTKQLFRLLAEYAEDEHEKMILMYLSSAQGQGTFCDLRTGAYVTIPQVLDAFPSSRPPLDFLLSVLNQLMPRFYSLSQDPMVSCQRDGTQCRRLIEIAVSVHEAEDYATGKRTGVSSGFLERLAQQVIQAEQEGKDPKELDLRIPMFRGLMANPLAREFVSDGPMLLIGAGVGVAPFRGFVHRRLKSANCANKVWVLQGIRDSLLDELYSGDWGVHEDKVKKVVQSRRGEGRYVQEEVRHQADLVWFIINALDGRVFVCGSSKGMGEGVEAALVDVAMAKGKLNLDEAKSFWAEKKASGQYIAETW
;
A
#
# COMPACT_ATOMS: atom_id res chain seq x y z
N MET A 1 -9.64 37.83 -6.22
CA MET A 1 -10.00 37.84 -7.65
C MET A 1 -10.75 36.55 -7.95
N ALA A 2 -11.71 36.58 -8.88
CA ALA A 2 -12.68 35.49 -9.06
C ALA A 2 -12.06 34.21 -9.65
N SER A 3 -12.73 33.08 -9.36
CA SER A 3 -12.42 31.74 -9.87
C SER A 3 -12.26 31.73 -11.40
N ALA A 4 -11.05 31.40 -11.87
CA ALA A 4 -10.84 30.94 -13.24
C ALA A 4 -11.05 29.42 -13.27
N GLY A 5 -12.30 29.00 -13.49
CA GLY A 5 -12.61 27.60 -13.76
C GLY A 5 -11.84 27.13 -14.99
N HIS A 6 -11.05 26.07 -14.84
CA HIS A 6 -10.24 25.51 -15.93
C HIS A 6 -11.15 24.75 -16.90
N ALA A 7 -11.77 25.49 -17.82
CA ALA A 7 -12.65 24.92 -18.84
C ALA A 7 -11.90 23.89 -19.71
N VAL A 8 -12.59 22.81 -20.06
CA VAL A 8 -12.11 21.83 -21.04
C VAL A 8 -11.79 22.57 -22.35
N PRO A 9 -10.52 22.54 -22.82
CA PRO A 9 -10.11 23.34 -23.97
C PRO A 9 -10.71 22.78 -25.27
N LEU A 10 -10.99 23.68 -26.21
CA LEU A 10 -11.29 23.31 -27.59
C LEU A 10 -9.99 22.83 -28.25
N THR A 11 -9.95 21.59 -28.73
CA THR A 11 -8.75 20.98 -29.34
C THR A 11 -8.89 20.79 -30.84
N ALA A 12 -7.81 20.35 -31.51
CA ALA A 12 -7.84 20.01 -32.93
C ALA A 12 -8.79 18.85 -33.29
N HIS A 13 -9.21 18.02 -32.32
CA HIS A 13 -10.24 17.00 -32.47
C HIS A 13 -11.63 17.48 -32.01
N SER A 14 -11.72 18.69 -31.47
CA SER A 14 -12.97 19.39 -31.15
C SER A 14 -13.43 20.33 -32.27
N HIS A 15 -12.70 20.40 -33.40
CA HIS A 15 -13.15 21.07 -34.61
C HIS A 15 -14.24 20.23 -35.27
N PRO A 16 -15.36 20.81 -35.73
CA PRO A 16 -16.48 20.05 -36.31
C PRO A 16 -16.14 19.27 -37.59
N ASP A 17 -14.96 19.50 -38.18
CA ASP A 17 -14.51 18.94 -39.47
C ASP A 17 -13.40 17.89 -39.34
N ASN A 18 -13.04 17.46 -38.12
CA ASN A 18 -11.98 16.46 -37.89
C ASN A 18 -12.53 15.25 -37.12
N PRO A 19 -12.64 14.06 -37.74
CA PRO A 19 -13.30 12.93 -37.10
C PRO A 19 -12.50 12.33 -35.94
N ILE A 20 -13.24 11.90 -34.92
CA ILE A 20 -12.80 10.94 -33.91
C ILE A 20 -12.26 9.68 -34.63
N PRO A 21 -11.25 8.95 -34.11
CA PRO A 21 -10.80 7.69 -34.71
C PRO A 21 -11.96 6.72 -34.98
N GLU A 22 -12.32 6.53 -36.25
CA GLU A 22 -13.39 5.63 -36.64
C GLU A 22 -12.95 4.16 -36.47
N ASP A 23 -13.86 3.32 -35.95
CA ASP A 23 -13.67 1.87 -35.90
C ASP A 23 -13.50 1.36 -37.36
N PRO A 24 -12.43 0.62 -37.71
CA PRO A 24 -12.11 0.29 -39.09
C PRO A 24 -13.30 -0.42 -39.76
N SER A 25 -13.82 0.22 -40.82
CA SER A 25 -15.19 -0.01 -41.31
C SER A 25 -15.57 -1.49 -41.46
N ARG A 26 -16.64 -1.90 -40.76
CA ARG A 26 -17.26 -3.23 -40.95
C ARG A 26 -17.70 -3.38 -42.40
N THR A 27 -16.97 -4.19 -43.16
CA THR A 27 -17.27 -4.43 -44.57
C THR A 27 -18.57 -5.21 -44.75
N ARG A 28 -19.47 -4.60 -45.54
CA ARG A 28 -20.70 -5.16 -46.13
C ARG A 28 -21.81 -5.60 -45.17
N LYS A 29 -22.81 -4.71 -45.05
CA LYS A 29 -24.22 -5.09 -44.93
C LYS A 29 -24.59 -6.02 -46.10
N LEU A 30 -25.30 -7.12 -45.83
CA LEU A 30 -26.16 -7.76 -46.82
C LEU A 30 -27.58 -7.83 -46.24
N SER A 31 -28.50 -7.14 -46.89
CA SER A 31 -29.91 -7.07 -46.51
C SER A 31 -30.77 -7.84 -47.51
N THR A 32 -31.54 -8.83 -47.06
CA THR A 32 -32.73 -9.31 -47.77
C THR A 32 -33.67 -10.01 -46.79
N SER A 33 -34.95 -9.62 -46.83
CA SER A 33 -36.05 -10.27 -46.10
C SER A 33 -36.90 -11.13 -47.05
N THR A 34 -37.14 -12.39 -46.64
CA THR A 34 -38.32 -13.23 -46.94
C THR A 34 -39.10 -13.07 -48.26
N SER A 35 -39.11 -14.12 -49.09
CA SER A 35 -40.32 -14.59 -49.80
C SER A 35 -40.22 -16.09 -50.16
N GLN A 36 -41.38 -16.72 -50.42
CA GLN A 36 -41.60 -18.16 -50.54
C GLN A 36 -41.26 -18.71 -51.95
N LEU A 37 -40.93 -20.02 -52.08
CA LEU A 37 -41.71 -21.02 -52.87
C LEU A 37 -41.05 -22.41 -53.06
N SER A 38 -41.82 -23.45 -52.71
CA SER A 38 -42.01 -24.76 -53.38
C SER A 38 -40.87 -25.70 -53.85
N GLN A 39 -40.99 -26.95 -53.34
CA GLN A 39 -40.88 -28.26 -54.03
C GLN A 39 -39.53 -29.01 -54.15
N SER A 40 -39.68 -30.32 -53.93
CA SER A 40 -38.71 -31.44 -53.78
C SER A 40 -38.26 -32.04 -55.15
N PRO A 41 -37.59 -33.23 -55.30
CA PRO A 41 -37.19 -34.24 -54.30
C PRO A 41 -35.83 -34.99 -54.50
N ILE A 42 -35.48 -35.86 -53.52
CA ILE A 42 -34.74 -37.16 -53.63
C ILE A 42 -33.31 -37.15 -54.23
N SER A 43 -32.30 -37.62 -53.48
CA SER A 43 -31.74 -38.99 -53.64
C SER A 43 -30.92 -39.47 -52.43
N ARG A 44 -31.04 -40.77 -52.12
CA ARG A 44 -30.33 -41.49 -51.04
C ARG A 44 -28.94 -41.95 -51.49
N ILE A 45 -27.99 -42.04 -50.56
CA ILE A 45 -27.25 -43.30 -50.32
C ILE A 45 -27.21 -43.54 -48.80
N THR A 46 -27.51 -44.78 -48.40
CA THR A 46 -27.51 -45.24 -47.00
C THR A 46 -26.61 -46.47 -46.91
N THR A 47 -25.77 -46.56 -45.89
CA THR A 47 -25.32 -47.86 -45.38
C THR A 47 -24.92 -47.77 -43.90
N THR A 48 -25.77 -48.39 -43.06
CA THR A 48 -25.43 -49.30 -41.94
C THR A 48 -24.46 -48.84 -40.82
N GLY A 49 -24.80 -48.88 -39.53
CA GLY A 49 -26.09 -49.16 -38.87
C GLY A 49 -26.00 -50.16 -37.70
N THR A 50 -26.51 -49.74 -36.53
CA THR A 50 -27.03 -50.50 -35.38
C THR A 50 -27.74 -49.47 -34.48
N TYR A 51 -29.07 -49.45 -34.35
CA TYR A 51 -29.90 -50.30 -33.45
C TYR A 51 -29.52 -50.14 -31.96
N SER A 52 -30.39 -49.78 -31.00
CA SER A 52 -31.85 -49.44 -31.02
C SER A 52 -32.17 -48.57 -29.76
N ASP A 53 -33.10 -47.61 -29.78
CA ASP A 53 -34.54 -47.68 -29.37
C ASP A 53 -34.76 -48.05 -27.88
N ASN A 54 -35.65 -47.46 -27.05
CA ASN A 54 -36.77 -46.49 -27.13
C ASN A 54 -36.84 -45.73 -25.77
N ASP A 55 -37.29 -44.47 -25.57
CA ASP A 55 -38.49 -43.69 -25.97
C ASP A 55 -39.61 -43.66 -24.89
N ALA A 56 -40.38 -42.55 -24.85
CA ALA A 56 -41.66 -42.28 -24.14
C ALA A 56 -41.73 -41.96 -22.61
N SER A 57 -41.69 -40.66 -22.30
CA SER A 57 -42.74 -39.85 -21.60
C SER A 57 -43.26 -40.10 -20.14
N SER A 58 -43.16 -39.02 -19.34
CA SER A 58 -44.24 -38.29 -18.59
C SER A 58 -44.71 -38.62 -17.15
N ILE A 59 -44.67 -37.55 -16.33
CA ILE A 59 -45.57 -37.12 -15.20
C ILE A 59 -45.32 -37.59 -13.74
N ASP A 60 -45.17 -36.56 -12.88
CA ASP A 60 -45.38 -36.38 -11.42
C ASP A 60 -45.35 -37.56 -10.42
N THR A 61 -44.55 -37.43 -9.35
CA THR A 61 -44.98 -36.98 -7.98
C THR A 61 -43.77 -37.02 -6.99
N ALA A 62 -43.74 -36.13 -5.98
CA ALA A 62 -42.71 -36.05 -4.91
C ALA A 62 -42.83 -37.21 -3.86
N PRO A 63 -41.92 -37.44 -2.87
CA PRO A 63 -41.01 -36.53 -2.12
C PRO A 63 -39.50 -36.95 -2.21
N THR A 64 -38.49 -36.61 -1.38
CA THR A 64 -38.40 -36.10 0.03
C THR A 64 -37.07 -35.35 0.32
N THR A 65 -36.98 -34.70 1.49
CA THR A 65 -35.84 -33.99 2.14
C THR A 65 -34.83 -34.92 2.87
N PRO A 66 -33.72 -34.44 3.52
CA PRO A 66 -33.09 -33.09 3.58
C PRO A 66 -31.59 -33.08 3.13
N ALA A 67 -30.84 -31.99 2.89
CA ALA A 67 -30.83 -30.57 3.31
C ALA A 67 -30.12 -30.25 4.66
N GLU A 68 -28.85 -29.82 4.59
CA GLU A 68 -28.21 -28.93 5.59
C GLU A 68 -27.61 -27.71 4.88
N ASN A 69 -27.74 -26.53 5.50
CA ASN A 69 -27.51 -25.24 4.85
C ASN A 69 -26.15 -24.63 5.19
N SER A 70 -25.53 -23.98 4.19
CA SER A 70 -24.59 -22.87 4.40
C SER A 70 -25.11 -21.63 3.68
N SER A 71 -25.67 -20.68 4.43
CA SER A 71 -26.14 -19.40 3.88
C SER A 71 -25.10 -18.31 4.12
N ASP A 72 -24.64 -17.71 3.01
CA ASP A 72 -24.19 -16.32 2.97
C ASP A 72 -25.21 -15.39 3.66
N ASP A 73 -24.75 -14.24 4.14
CA ASP A 73 -25.64 -13.08 4.23
C ASP A 73 -24.90 -11.76 3.97
N SER A 74 -25.45 -11.00 3.04
CA SER A 74 -25.03 -9.65 2.68
C SER A 74 -25.63 -8.63 3.65
N PHE A 75 -24.96 -7.50 3.85
CA PHE A 75 -25.50 -6.40 4.66
C PHE A 75 -25.88 -5.22 3.77
N ASP A 76 -27.16 -4.84 3.83
CA ASP A 76 -27.68 -3.58 3.30
C ASP A 76 -28.39 -2.77 4.42
N GLU A 77 -28.76 -1.53 4.10
CA GLU A 77 -29.00 -0.44 5.04
C GLU A 77 -30.47 -0.31 5.49
N ARG A 78 -30.65 0.28 6.70
CA ARG A 78 -31.79 1.10 7.19
C ARG A 78 -32.92 0.53 8.08
N HIS A 79 -33.03 1.23 9.21
CA HIS A 79 -34.24 1.74 9.88
C HIS A 79 -35.01 0.84 10.87
N GLY A 80 -34.65 1.01 12.15
CA GLY A 80 -35.59 1.62 13.09
C GLY A 80 -36.45 0.71 13.98
N GLN A 81 -35.87 0.20 15.08
CA GLN A 81 -36.65 -0.07 16.31
C GLN A 81 -35.78 -0.01 17.58
N THR A 82 -36.32 0.61 18.63
CA THR A 82 -35.65 0.85 19.93
C THR A 82 -35.61 -0.40 20.81
N TYR A 83 -34.41 -0.87 21.15
CA TYR A 83 -34.20 -1.77 22.29
C TYR A 83 -33.01 -1.31 23.14
N SER A 84 -33.26 -1.19 24.44
CA SER A 84 -32.25 -0.81 25.43
C SER A 84 -31.31 -1.99 25.73
N LYS A 85 -30.01 -1.81 25.47
CA LYS A 85 -28.93 -2.63 26.04
C LYS A 85 -27.77 -1.74 26.47
N THR A 86 -27.40 -1.84 27.73
CA THR A 86 -26.23 -1.19 28.34
C THR A 86 -24.94 -1.71 27.71
N GLN A 87 -24.35 -0.92 26.80
CA GLN A 87 -23.03 -1.19 26.26
C GLN A 87 -21.94 -0.50 27.08
N SER A 88 -20.88 -1.24 27.42
CA SER A 88 -19.61 -0.64 27.85
C SER A 88 -18.98 0.16 26.71
N PRO A 89 -18.24 1.25 26.99
CA PRO A 89 -17.76 2.15 25.95
C PRO A 89 -16.66 1.51 25.09
N ARG A 90 -17.03 1.07 23.88
CA ARG A 90 -16.06 0.68 22.83
C ARG A 90 -15.12 1.85 22.54
N LYS A 91 -13.81 1.67 22.78
CA LYS A 91 -12.77 2.62 22.34
C LYS A 91 -12.83 2.75 20.82
N ARG A 92 -12.98 3.98 20.31
CA ARG A 92 -13.03 4.26 18.86
C ARG A 92 -11.65 4.07 18.24
N ARG A 93 -11.60 3.46 17.05
CA ARG A 93 -10.41 3.46 16.18
C ARG A 93 -10.28 4.85 15.55
N ALA A 94 -9.07 5.39 15.48
CA ALA A 94 -8.84 6.74 14.96
C ALA A 94 -9.19 6.84 13.47
N SER A 95 -9.80 7.96 13.06
CA SER A 95 -9.94 8.35 11.65
C SER A 95 -8.63 8.93 11.14
N THR A 96 -8.31 8.67 9.87
CA THR A 96 -7.10 9.17 9.18
C THR A 96 -7.35 10.42 8.35
N VAL A 97 -8.54 11.03 8.42
CA VAL A 97 -8.84 12.30 7.75
C VAL A 97 -8.11 13.44 8.45
N LEU A 98 -7.21 14.10 7.71
CA LEU A 98 -6.35 15.16 8.20
C LEU A 98 -7.12 16.50 8.15
N VAL A 99 -7.35 17.14 9.30
CA VAL A 99 -8.21 18.34 9.43
C VAL A 99 -7.42 19.65 9.50
N SER A 100 -6.17 19.62 9.97
CA SER A 100 -5.25 20.76 9.98
C SER A 100 -3.82 20.28 9.72
N GLU A 101 -3.02 21.09 9.02
CA GLU A 101 -1.63 20.74 8.69
C GLU A 101 -0.67 21.02 9.86
N ASP A 102 -1.03 21.96 10.75
CA ASP A 102 -0.31 22.24 12.00
C ASP A 102 -1.26 22.58 13.18
N SER A 103 -0.66 22.90 14.33
CA SER A 103 -1.37 23.25 15.57
C SER A 103 -1.83 24.71 15.67
N GLU A 104 -1.34 25.64 14.85
CA GLU A 104 -1.84 27.02 14.76
C GLU A 104 -3.09 27.10 13.88
N ASP A 105 -3.11 26.37 12.77
CA ASP A 105 -4.27 26.29 11.90
C ASP A 105 -5.46 25.62 12.62
N ALA A 106 -5.19 24.60 13.45
CA ALA A 106 -6.17 24.04 14.38
C ALA A 106 -6.74 25.09 15.37
N ARG A 107 -5.89 25.96 15.96
CA ARG A 107 -6.34 27.05 16.85
C ARG A 107 -7.22 28.05 16.11
N ARG A 108 -6.86 28.37 14.86
CA ARG A 108 -7.59 29.29 13.98
C ARG A 108 -9.01 28.80 13.67
N PHE A 109 -9.20 27.49 13.50
CA PHE A 109 -10.52 26.87 13.31
C PHE A 109 -11.40 26.83 14.58
N LEU A 110 -10.81 26.88 15.79
CA LEU A 110 -11.54 26.69 17.05
C LEU A 110 -11.99 27.98 17.74
N GLY A 111 -11.34 29.11 17.42
CA GLY A 111 -11.60 30.40 18.06
C GLY A 111 -11.15 30.46 19.52
N GLN A 112 -11.09 31.66 20.10
CA GLN A 112 -10.58 31.88 21.46
C GLN A 112 -11.50 31.34 22.59
N THR A 113 -12.67 30.80 22.28
CA THR A 113 -13.73 30.50 23.27
C THR A 113 -14.31 29.07 23.22
N GLY A 114 -13.71 28.15 22.45
CA GLY A 114 -13.93 26.70 22.61
C GLY A 114 -15.30 26.13 22.19
N THR A 115 -16.18 26.94 21.60
CA THR A 115 -17.56 26.58 21.24
C THR A 115 -17.71 25.69 20.00
N ALA A 116 -16.64 25.42 19.24
CA ALA A 116 -16.65 24.59 18.03
C ALA A 116 -16.46 23.07 18.27
N THR A 117 -16.51 22.61 19.52
CA THR A 117 -16.14 21.23 19.93
C THR A 117 -17.02 20.12 19.33
N ALA A 118 -18.26 20.40 18.92
CA ALA A 118 -19.20 19.39 18.42
C ALA A 118 -18.94 18.92 16.97
N MET A 119 -18.47 19.79 16.07
CA MET A 119 -18.21 19.41 14.66
C MET A 119 -16.88 18.66 14.49
N VAL A 120 -15.84 19.06 15.22
CA VAL A 120 -14.47 18.50 15.11
C VAL A 120 -14.35 17.09 15.70
N GLN A 121 -15.30 16.68 16.55
CA GLN A 121 -15.28 15.39 17.27
C GLN A 121 -15.38 14.14 16.36
N LYS A 122 -15.75 14.30 15.08
CA LYS A 122 -15.80 13.20 14.09
C LYS A 122 -14.51 13.04 13.27
N ALA A 123 -13.63 14.03 13.23
CA ALA A 123 -12.46 14.05 12.35
C ALA A 123 -11.13 14.34 13.07
N CYS A 124 -11.16 14.64 14.38
CA CYS A 124 -9.95 14.73 15.20
C CYS A 124 -9.32 13.35 15.46
N CYS A 125 -7.99 13.30 15.61
CA CYS A 125 -7.15 12.11 15.81
C CYS A 125 -7.42 11.30 17.11
N GLY A 126 -8.51 11.57 17.83
CA GLY A 126 -8.84 10.98 19.13
C GLY A 126 -8.01 11.49 20.32
N GLY A 127 -6.91 12.21 20.06
CA GLY A 127 -5.98 12.70 21.09
C GLY A 127 -6.30 14.09 21.68
N GLY A 128 -7.32 14.78 21.17
CA GLY A 128 -7.73 16.08 21.71
C GLY A 128 -6.81 17.25 21.36
N CYS A 129 -6.22 17.32 20.15
CA CYS A 129 -5.45 18.52 19.72
C CYS A 129 -6.29 19.84 19.79
N CYS A 130 -7.63 19.76 19.92
CA CYS A 130 -8.53 20.90 20.15
C CYS A 130 -8.67 21.36 21.62
N MET A 131 -8.04 20.67 22.58
CA MET A 131 -8.13 20.92 24.02
C MET A 131 -6.74 21.22 24.60
N LEU A 132 -6.04 22.18 24.00
CA LEU A 132 -4.71 22.61 24.46
C LEU A 132 -4.82 23.20 25.88
N GLN A 133 -4.04 22.66 26.81
CA GLN A 133 -3.93 23.18 28.17
C GLN A 133 -2.62 23.95 28.33
N GLU A 134 -2.71 25.14 28.92
CA GLU A 134 -1.54 25.96 29.23
C GLU A 134 -0.67 25.33 30.33
N LEU A 135 0.64 25.54 30.24
CA LEU A 135 1.59 25.17 31.29
C LEU A 135 1.39 26.11 32.49
N ARG A 136 0.97 25.55 33.62
CA ARG A 136 0.91 26.27 34.90
C ARG A 136 2.23 26.08 35.64
N ALA A 137 2.90 27.18 35.94
CA ALA A 137 4.01 27.19 36.90
C ALA A 137 3.45 27.26 38.33
N LYS A 138 4.05 26.52 39.26
CA LYS A 138 3.84 26.79 40.70
C LYS A 138 4.28 28.22 41.01
N GLY A 139 3.49 28.93 41.81
CA GLY A 139 3.56 30.38 41.96
C GLY A 139 4.82 30.91 42.65
N ILE A 140 5.93 30.98 41.92
CA ILE A 140 7.18 31.64 42.32
C ILE A 140 7.47 32.78 41.32
N PRO A 141 7.23 34.05 41.67
CA PRO A 141 7.61 35.19 40.86
C PRO A 141 9.12 35.45 40.98
N GLY A 142 9.92 34.68 40.25
CA GLY A 142 11.38 34.87 40.13
C GLY A 142 12.16 33.56 40.28
N GLY A 143 12.71 33.07 39.18
CA GLY A 143 13.53 31.85 39.15
C GLY A 143 12.80 30.62 38.60
N ALA A 144 12.46 30.65 37.31
CA ALA A 144 12.10 29.41 36.62
C ALA A 144 13.32 28.49 36.57
N ASN A 145 13.19 27.22 36.95
CA ASN A 145 14.20 26.19 36.73
C ASN A 145 13.97 25.58 35.33
N PRO A 146 14.67 26.04 34.28
CA PRO A 146 14.37 25.61 32.91
C PRO A 146 14.69 24.13 32.73
N VAL A 147 13.91 23.44 31.90
CA VAL A 147 14.29 22.10 31.47
C VAL A 147 15.54 22.19 30.59
N ARG A 148 16.59 21.43 30.92
CA ARG A 148 17.78 21.32 30.10
C ARG A 148 17.53 20.35 28.95
N GLU A 149 17.56 20.85 27.73
CA GLU A 149 17.46 20.03 26.53
C GLU A 149 18.72 19.17 26.30
N PRO A 150 18.59 17.90 25.84
CA PRO A 150 19.72 17.07 25.47
C PRO A 150 20.55 17.65 24.31
N ASP A 151 21.84 17.89 24.56
CA ASP A 151 22.79 18.35 23.53
C ASP A 151 23.25 17.19 22.62
N ASN A 152 22.37 16.75 21.74
CA ASN A 152 22.71 15.77 20.70
C ASN A 152 21.97 16.06 19.37
N ALA A 153 22.52 15.54 18.27
CA ALA A 153 21.97 15.78 16.92
C ALA A 153 20.56 15.20 16.74
N ALA A 154 20.28 14.04 17.35
CA ALA A 154 18.96 13.41 17.26
C ALA A 154 17.90 14.26 17.94
N TYR A 155 18.13 14.74 19.16
CA TYR A 155 17.22 15.63 19.88
C TYR A 155 16.96 16.93 19.09
N ARG A 156 18.02 17.62 18.64
CA ARG A 156 17.89 18.82 17.80
C ARG A 156 17.06 18.58 16.54
N SER A 157 17.20 17.42 15.91
CA SER A 157 16.44 17.07 14.70
C SER A 157 14.93 16.89 14.92
N LEU A 158 14.49 16.60 16.17
CA LEU A 158 13.07 16.50 16.52
C LEU A 158 12.37 17.87 16.55
N LYS A 159 13.14 18.97 16.63
CA LYS A 159 12.64 20.37 16.62
C LYS A 159 11.49 20.60 17.63
N LEU A 160 11.59 20.00 18.81
CA LEU A 160 10.54 20.05 19.84
C LEU A 160 10.34 21.48 20.36
N LYS A 161 9.12 22.01 20.21
CA LYS A 161 8.71 23.29 20.80
C LYS A 161 8.28 23.04 22.25
N LEU A 162 9.17 23.23 23.23
CA LEU A 162 8.85 23.04 24.65
C LEU A 162 8.12 24.23 25.28
N GLY A 163 8.20 25.43 24.69
CA GLY A 163 7.55 26.63 25.22
C GLY A 163 8.11 27.03 26.59
N ALA A 164 7.22 27.26 27.56
CA ALA A 164 7.59 27.66 28.92
C ALA A 164 7.81 26.46 29.88
N LEU A 165 8.19 25.29 29.36
CA LEU A 165 8.39 24.09 30.18
C LEU A 165 9.56 24.28 31.17
N SER A 166 9.27 24.06 32.45
CA SER A 166 10.22 24.11 33.55
C SER A 166 10.17 22.82 34.37
N MET A 167 11.18 22.57 35.20
CA MET A 167 11.17 21.43 36.15
C MET A 167 10.04 21.55 37.19
N ASP A 168 9.53 22.76 37.42
CA ASP A 168 8.44 23.05 38.36
C ASP A 168 7.04 23.06 37.72
N SER A 169 6.95 22.75 36.43
CA SER A 169 5.69 22.77 35.68
C SER A 169 4.76 21.62 36.09
N GLU A 170 3.49 21.90 36.35
CA GLU A 170 2.51 20.86 36.65
C GLU A 170 1.96 20.23 35.36
N LEU A 171 2.19 18.93 35.20
CA LEU A 171 1.70 18.13 34.08
C LEU A 171 0.48 17.31 34.51
N THR A 172 -0.59 17.37 33.71
CA THR A 172 -1.85 16.64 33.96
C THR A 172 -2.29 15.90 32.71
N GLY A 173 -3.18 14.91 32.86
CA GLY A 173 -3.60 14.07 31.73
C GLY A 173 -2.43 13.32 31.08
N ILE A 174 -1.40 13.00 31.87
CA ILE A 174 -0.31 12.11 31.48
C ILE A 174 -0.93 10.74 31.17
N VAL A 175 -0.59 10.19 30.02
CA VAL A 175 -1.06 8.86 29.61
C VAL A 175 -0.61 7.80 30.61
N ASP A 176 -1.52 6.89 30.98
CA ASP A 176 -1.23 5.76 31.87
C ASP A 176 -0.06 4.92 31.34
N MET A 177 0.71 4.33 32.26
CA MET A 177 1.81 3.44 31.90
C MET A 177 1.28 2.25 31.07
N PRO A 178 1.78 1.99 29.83
CA PRO A 178 1.29 0.90 29.01
C PRO A 178 1.45 -0.46 29.69
N THR A 179 0.49 -1.36 29.44
CA THR A 179 0.58 -2.76 29.88
C THR A 179 1.75 -3.46 29.19
N LYS A 180 2.60 -4.15 29.95
CA LYS A 180 3.62 -5.04 29.40
C LYS A 180 2.95 -6.32 28.90
N THR A 181 2.84 -6.48 27.58
CA THR A 181 2.18 -7.62 26.94
C THR A 181 3.15 -8.69 26.45
N VAL A 182 4.46 -8.39 26.41
CA VAL A 182 5.53 -9.27 25.94
C VAL A 182 6.53 -9.55 27.06
N THR A 183 6.91 -10.82 27.22
CA THR A 183 7.96 -11.26 28.15
C THR A 183 8.93 -12.24 27.49
N PHE A 184 10.17 -12.27 28.00
CA PHE A 184 11.21 -13.22 27.59
C PHE A 184 11.59 -14.14 28.75
N GLU A 185 11.60 -15.46 28.52
CA GLU A 185 12.03 -16.47 29.50
C GLU A 185 13.24 -17.29 28.97
N PRO A 186 14.15 -17.75 29.86
CA PRO A 186 15.19 -18.71 29.49
C PRO A 186 14.62 -20.08 29.16
N LEU A 187 15.12 -20.72 28.10
CA LEU A 187 14.71 -22.07 27.67
C LEU A 187 15.05 -23.19 28.68
N SER A 188 15.92 -22.93 29.66
CA SER A 188 16.25 -23.91 30.72
C SER A 188 15.13 -24.16 31.72
N SER A 189 14.03 -23.38 31.65
CA SER A 189 12.93 -23.39 32.62
C SER A 189 11.76 -24.30 32.22
N SER A 190 11.69 -24.72 30.95
CA SER A 190 10.52 -25.39 30.37
C SER A 190 10.75 -26.91 30.20
N THR A 191 10.48 -27.67 31.25
CA THR A 191 10.20 -29.11 31.11
C THR A 191 8.82 -29.29 30.48
N ASN A 192 8.77 -30.03 29.36
CA ASN A 192 7.61 -30.30 28.50
C ASN A 192 7.16 -29.12 27.62
N THR A 193 7.53 -29.15 26.33
CA THR A 193 6.51 -28.96 25.27
C THR A 193 6.95 -29.49 23.90
N THR A 194 6.07 -30.27 23.31
CA THR A 194 6.08 -30.70 21.91
C THR A 194 5.55 -29.56 21.04
N TYR A 195 6.43 -28.65 20.62
CA TYR A 195 6.14 -27.73 19.50
C TYR A 195 7.12 -27.96 18.37
N ALA A 196 6.58 -28.12 17.16
CA ALA A 196 7.28 -28.69 16.03
C ALA A 196 8.28 -27.70 15.42
N GLN A 197 9.57 -27.89 15.72
CA GLN A 197 10.63 -28.22 14.76
C GLN A 197 11.84 -28.81 15.51
N PRO A 198 12.67 -29.66 14.88
CA PRO A 198 13.94 -30.07 15.49
C PRO A 198 14.84 -28.85 15.71
N PRO A 199 15.80 -28.90 16.66
CA PRO A 199 16.71 -27.79 16.92
C PRO A 199 17.70 -27.62 15.76
N GLN A 200 17.24 -26.99 14.68
CA GLN A 200 18.12 -26.42 13.67
C GLN A 200 19.01 -25.39 14.38
N ARG A 201 20.31 -25.42 14.08
CA ARG A 201 21.20 -24.34 14.51
C ARG A 201 20.62 -23.05 13.93
N HIS A 202 20.37 -22.03 14.75
CA HIS A 202 20.02 -20.68 14.26
C HIS A 202 21.25 -20.11 13.53
N THR A 203 21.46 -20.52 12.29
CA THR A 203 22.52 -20.05 11.40
C THR A 203 21.99 -18.94 10.52
N THR A 204 22.40 -17.71 10.83
CA THR A 204 22.79 -16.61 9.91
C THR A 204 21.86 -16.14 8.78
N GLU A 205 20.82 -16.87 8.40
CA GLU A 205 19.92 -16.56 7.27
C GLU A 205 18.74 -15.66 7.67
N VAL A 206 18.88 -14.95 8.79
CA VAL A 206 17.90 -14.01 9.38
C VAL A 206 17.50 -12.87 8.43
N LEU A 207 18.16 -12.72 7.27
CA LEU A 207 17.81 -11.77 6.21
C LEU A 207 17.32 -12.43 4.90
N LYS A 208 17.49 -13.75 4.74
CA LYS A 208 17.00 -14.53 3.57
C LYS A 208 15.63 -15.14 3.84
N HIS A 209 15.42 -15.65 5.05
CA HIS A 209 14.18 -16.32 5.44
C HIS A 209 13.55 -15.63 6.66
N PRO A 210 12.28 -15.21 6.59
CA PRO A 210 11.55 -14.82 7.78
C PRO A 210 11.34 -16.05 8.69
N PRO A 211 11.28 -15.88 10.02
CA PRO A 211 10.92 -16.96 10.93
C PRO A 211 9.56 -17.56 10.58
N ASN A 212 9.38 -18.87 10.78
CA ASN A 212 8.16 -19.61 10.40
C ASN A 212 6.86 -19.06 11.00
N PHE A 213 6.91 -18.31 12.10
CA PHE A 213 5.75 -17.65 12.72
C PHE A 213 5.39 -16.29 12.10
N VAL A 214 6.26 -15.72 11.25
CA VAL A 214 5.99 -14.52 10.45
C VAL A 214 5.25 -14.96 9.19
N THR A 215 4.01 -15.42 9.35
CA THR A 215 3.14 -15.87 8.26
C THR A 215 2.34 -14.71 7.64
N PRO A 216 1.91 -14.83 6.37
CA PRO A 216 0.83 -14.09 5.72
C PRO A 216 -0.53 -14.20 6.46
N HIS A 217 -1.58 -13.63 5.86
CA HIS A 217 -2.93 -14.05 6.19
C HIS A 217 -3.08 -15.55 5.83
N PRO A 218 -3.74 -16.36 6.67
CA PRO A 218 -4.03 -17.75 6.32
C PRO A 218 -4.79 -17.87 4.99
N PRO A 219 -4.64 -18.98 4.23
CA PRO A 219 -3.77 -20.15 4.50
C PRO A 219 -2.30 -19.99 4.04
N TYR A 220 -1.91 -18.83 3.53
CA TYR A 220 -0.65 -18.65 2.79
C TYR A 220 0.58 -18.59 3.71
N GLN A 221 1.77 -18.85 3.15
CA GLN A 221 3.08 -18.78 3.82
C GLN A 221 4.00 -17.76 3.11
N VAL A 222 5.02 -17.23 3.79
CA VAL A 222 6.00 -16.37 3.09
C VAL A 222 6.94 -17.26 2.30
N TYR A 223 6.93 -17.11 0.99
CA TYR A 223 7.87 -17.73 0.08
C TYR A 223 9.10 -16.82 -0.10
N SER A 224 10.30 -17.39 0.06
CA SER A 224 11.56 -16.66 -0.14
C SER A 224 12.01 -16.82 -1.59
N ALA A 225 11.46 -15.96 -2.45
CA ALA A 225 11.62 -16.03 -3.89
C ALA A 225 13.04 -15.64 -4.32
N PRO A 226 13.72 -16.41 -5.19
CA PRO A 226 14.96 -15.96 -5.82
C PRO A 226 14.75 -14.68 -6.61
N LEU A 227 15.63 -13.70 -6.41
CA LEU A 227 15.73 -12.54 -7.30
C LEU A 227 16.53 -12.98 -8.55
N PHE A 228 15.89 -12.98 -9.71
CA PHE A 228 16.52 -13.39 -10.96
C PHE A 228 17.40 -12.28 -11.54
N HIS A 229 16.88 -11.05 -11.56
CA HIS A 229 17.58 -9.87 -12.08
C HIS A 229 16.91 -8.58 -11.57
N ALA A 230 17.63 -7.45 -11.57
CA ALA A 230 17.13 -6.15 -11.18
C ALA A 230 17.93 -5.02 -11.84
N ARG A 231 17.24 -3.97 -12.30
CA ARG A 231 17.85 -2.83 -13.01
C ARG A 231 17.22 -1.50 -12.61
N GLU A 232 17.95 -0.40 -12.72
CA GLU A 232 17.37 0.93 -12.60
C GLU A 232 16.58 1.29 -13.89
N LEU A 233 15.38 1.84 -13.73
CA LEU A 233 14.54 2.36 -14.81
C LEU A 233 14.76 3.87 -15.03
N THR A 234 15.16 4.57 -13.97
CA THR A 234 15.48 6.00 -13.99
C THR A 234 16.92 6.24 -14.41
N LYS A 235 17.20 7.43 -14.97
CA LYS A 235 18.56 7.82 -15.33
C LYS A 235 19.24 8.60 -14.19
N PRO A 236 20.59 8.60 -14.10
CA PRO A 236 21.32 9.40 -13.12
C PRO A 236 20.87 10.87 -13.12
N GLY A 237 20.58 11.40 -11.93
CA GLY A 237 20.04 12.74 -11.75
C GLY A 237 18.51 12.81 -11.63
N ALA A 238 17.78 11.71 -11.83
CA ALA A 238 16.36 11.63 -11.48
C ALA A 238 16.14 11.87 -9.97
N GLU A 239 15.11 12.66 -9.62
CA GLU A 239 14.82 13.03 -8.22
C GLU A 239 14.27 11.86 -7.39
N LYS A 240 13.72 10.81 -8.02
CA LYS A 240 13.43 9.53 -7.36
C LYS A 240 14.02 8.40 -8.18
N ARG A 241 14.79 7.53 -7.53
CA ARG A 241 15.31 6.28 -8.11
C ARG A 241 14.17 5.27 -8.21
N THR A 242 14.00 4.63 -9.36
CA THR A 242 12.99 3.59 -9.59
C THR A 242 13.64 2.37 -10.20
N TYR A 243 13.45 1.22 -9.57
CA TYR A 243 14.04 -0.05 -9.99
C TYR A 243 12.96 -1.01 -10.49
N HIS A 244 13.38 -1.89 -11.39
CA HIS A 244 12.62 -3.03 -11.91
C HIS A 244 13.23 -4.32 -11.37
N PHE A 245 12.40 -5.31 -11.07
CA PHE A 245 12.82 -6.60 -10.51
C PHE A 245 12.13 -7.74 -11.25
N ASP A 246 12.94 -8.70 -11.68
CA ASP A 246 12.53 -10.00 -12.21
C ASP A 246 12.64 -11.03 -11.08
N ILE A 247 11.52 -11.60 -10.64
CA ILE A 247 11.46 -12.50 -9.47
C ILE A 247 11.09 -13.91 -9.94
N ASP A 248 11.88 -14.92 -9.57
CA ASP A 248 11.64 -16.30 -9.94
C ASP A 248 10.56 -16.93 -9.04
N VAL A 249 9.47 -17.38 -9.66
CA VAL A 249 8.34 -18.06 -9.03
C VAL A 249 8.10 -19.45 -9.63
N THR A 250 9.13 -20.03 -10.25
CA THR A 250 9.07 -21.38 -10.83
C THR A 250 8.65 -22.42 -9.79
N ASP A 251 9.27 -22.37 -8.59
CA ASP A 251 8.98 -23.26 -7.45
C ASP A 251 8.02 -22.63 -6.42
N TYR A 252 7.25 -21.58 -6.79
CA TYR A 252 6.26 -21.00 -5.89
C TYR A 252 5.15 -22.03 -5.58
N PRO A 253 4.77 -22.25 -4.30
CA PRO A 253 3.81 -23.29 -3.93
C PRO A 253 2.46 -23.15 -4.64
N VAL A 254 1.90 -24.27 -5.08
CA VAL A 254 0.52 -24.30 -5.62
C VAL A 254 -0.45 -24.03 -4.48
N GLU A 255 -1.21 -22.95 -4.62
CA GLU A 255 -2.24 -22.54 -3.67
C GLU A 255 -3.61 -23.09 -4.10
N GLY A 256 -4.48 -23.39 -3.12
CA GLY A 256 -5.78 -24.01 -3.40
C GLY A 256 -6.72 -23.11 -4.23
N GLY A 257 -7.51 -23.73 -5.10
CA GLY A 257 -8.56 -23.05 -5.88
C GLY A 257 -8.16 -22.58 -7.28
N ASP A 258 -7.09 -23.14 -7.86
CA ASP A 258 -6.57 -22.80 -9.21
C ASP A 258 -6.20 -21.31 -9.37
N VAL A 259 -5.72 -20.70 -8.28
CA VAL A 259 -5.45 -19.26 -8.22
C VAL A 259 -3.96 -18.97 -8.37
N ASP A 260 -3.57 -18.44 -9.54
CA ASP A 260 -2.19 -18.10 -9.89
C ASP A 260 -1.92 -16.57 -9.84
N PHE A 261 -0.71 -16.15 -10.21
CA PHE A 261 -0.40 -14.77 -10.55
C PHE A 261 -1.13 -14.35 -11.84
N VAL A 262 -1.73 -13.15 -11.86
CA VAL A 262 -2.46 -12.61 -13.02
C VAL A 262 -2.15 -11.13 -13.26
N VAL A 263 -2.43 -10.63 -14.47
CA VAL A 263 -2.30 -9.20 -14.81
C VAL A 263 -3.14 -8.34 -13.85
N GLY A 264 -2.62 -7.21 -13.37
CA GLY A 264 -3.27 -6.39 -12.35
C GLY A 264 -3.25 -6.96 -10.93
N GLY A 265 -2.65 -8.14 -10.77
CA GLY A 265 -2.35 -8.73 -9.47
C GLY A 265 -1.24 -7.99 -8.73
N ALA A 266 -1.00 -8.40 -7.48
CA ALA A 266 0.03 -7.83 -6.63
C ALA A 266 0.68 -8.92 -5.75
N ILE A 267 1.88 -8.64 -5.26
CA ILE A 267 2.56 -9.40 -4.21
C ILE A 267 2.66 -8.59 -2.92
N GLY A 268 2.61 -9.26 -1.78
CA GLY A 268 2.98 -8.67 -0.49
C GLY A 268 4.42 -9.03 -0.16
N VAL A 269 5.29 -8.03 0.01
CA VAL A 269 6.69 -8.21 0.40
C VAL A 269 6.86 -7.97 1.90
N CYS A 270 7.29 -9.00 2.62
CA CYS A 270 7.59 -8.96 4.05
C CYS A 270 9.01 -8.43 4.29
N ALA A 271 9.31 -7.19 3.90
CA ALA A 271 10.69 -6.69 3.98
C ALA A 271 11.20 -6.52 5.42
N PRO A 272 12.42 -7.01 5.75
CA PRO A 272 13.01 -6.83 7.06
C PRO A 272 13.48 -5.39 7.31
N ASN A 273 13.55 -5.01 8.58
CA ASN A 273 14.30 -3.81 9.00
C ASN A 273 15.79 -3.97 8.64
N SER A 274 16.45 -2.86 8.28
CA SER A 274 17.88 -2.86 7.95
C SER A 274 18.72 -3.33 9.15
N PRO A 275 19.78 -4.13 8.94
CA PRO A 275 20.68 -4.55 10.03
C PRO A 275 21.23 -3.39 10.85
N GLU A 276 21.60 -2.25 10.23
CA GLU A 276 22.17 -1.12 10.97
C GLU A 276 21.16 -0.52 11.97
N MET A 277 19.89 -0.36 11.58
CA MET A 277 18.85 0.13 12.50
C MET A 277 18.55 -0.85 13.65
N VAL A 278 18.56 -2.16 13.38
CA VAL A 278 18.38 -3.18 14.43
C VAL A 278 19.54 -3.12 15.43
N GLU A 279 20.78 -3.02 14.95
CA GLU A 279 21.96 -2.85 15.80
C GLU A 279 21.93 -1.53 16.59
N LYS A 280 21.50 -0.41 15.98
CA LYS A 280 21.30 0.86 16.70
C LYS A 280 20.35 0.70 17.89
N VAL A 281 19.18 0.07 17.71
CA VAL A 281 18.24 -0.18 18.82
C VAL A 281 18.90 -1.01 19.93
N PHE A 282 19.55 -2.13 19.58
CA PHE A 282 20.21 -2.96 20.60
C PHE A 282 21.31 -2.23 21.37
N ASN A 283 22.10 -1.41 20.69
CA ASN A 283 23.19 -0.65 21.30
C ASN A 283 22.63 0.42 22.27
N ARG A 284 21.56 1.14 21.90
CA ARG A 284 20.93 2.15 22.77
C ARG A 284 20.24 1.55 23.99
N LEU A 285 19.62 0.38 23.85
CA LEU A 285 19.02 -0.36 24.97
C LEU A 285 20.04 -1.16 25.80
N GLY A 286 21.35 -1.09 25.48
CA GLY A 286 22.40 -1.81 26.21
C GLY A 286 22.32 -3.33 26.12
N VAL A 287 21.59 -3.90 25.16
CA VAL A 287 21.41 -5.36 25.01
C VAL A 287 22.73 -6.00 24.57
N PRO A 288 23.39 -6.86 25.38
CA PRO A 288 24.71 -7.38 25.03
C PRO A 288 24.72 -8.21 23.74
N SER A 289 25.76 -8.09 22.92
CA SER A 289 25.88 -8.80 21.63
C SER A 289 25.66 -10.31 21.76
N PHE A 290 26.25 -10.93 22.78
CA PHE A 290 26.15 -12.36 23.05
C PHE A 290 24.76 -12.88 23.46
N VAL A 291 23.72 -12.02 23.58
CA VAL A 291 22.32 -12.43 23.82
C VAL A 291 21.33 -11.99 22.73
N ARG A 292 21.76 -11.23 21.71
CA ARG A 292 20.90 -10.76 20.61
C ARG A 292 20.36 -11.94 19.78
N ASP A 293 21.26 -12.89 19.52
CA ASP A 293 21.06 -14.07 18.68
C ASP A 293 20.82 -15.37 19.49
N LYS A 294 20.74 -15.29 20.83
CA LYS A 294 20.43 -16.46 21.65
C LYS A 294 18.93 -16.76 21.64
N PRO A 295 18.53 -18.03 21.42
CA PRO A 295 17.15 -18.46 21.54
C PRO A 295 16.56 -18.14 22.93
N ILE A 296 15.32 -17.67 22.91
CA ILE A 296 14.50 -17.36 24.09
C ILE A 296 13.09 -17.91 23.89
N LEU A 297 12.41 -18.17 25.01
CA LEU A 297 10.98 -18.37 25.01
C LEU A 297 10.29 -17.00 25.04
N LEU A 298 9.56 -16.68 23.98
CA LEU A 298 8.70 -15.52 23.89
C LEU A 298 7.31 -15.90 24.42
N LYS A 299 6.75 -15.08 25.32
CA LYS A 299 5.34 -15.15 25.70
C LYS A 299 4.65 -13.81 25.44
N THR A 300 3.41 -13.87 24.97
CA THR A 300 2.53 -12.70 24.81
C THR A 300 1.21 -12.91 25.55
N THR A 301 0.65 -11.86 26.13
CA THR A 301 -0.60 -11.94 26.90
C THR A 301 -1.87 -11.75 26.06
N SER A 302 -1.73 -11.15 24.88
CA SER A 302 -2.81 -10.89 23.92
C SER A 302 -2.24 -10.36 22.60
N GLY A 303 -3.10 -10.13 21.61
CA GLY A 303 -2.75 -9.54 20.33
C GLY A 303 -2.40 -10.57 19.25
N ARG A 304 -2.07 -10.05 18.07
CA ARG A 304 -1.56 -10.87 16.95
C ARG A 304 -0.03 -10.96 16.97
N TRP A 305 0.64 -9.91 17.42
CA TRP A 305 2.10 -9.85 17.53
C TRP A 305 2.67 -11.06 18.31
N PRO A 306 3.75 -11.70 17.84
CA PRO A 306 4.62 -11.30 16.72
C PRO A 306 4.09 -11.66 15.32
N THR A 307 3.01 -12.44 15.19
CA THR A 307 2.46 -12.83 13.87
C THR A 307 1.61 -11.71 13.29
N ILE A 308 1.64 -11.51 11.98
CA ILE A 308 1.00 -10.33 11.35
C ILE A 308 -0.52 -10.55 11.17
N TRP A 309 -0.94 -11.81 11.02
CA TRP A 309 -2.34 -12.22 10.95
C TRP A 309 -2.62 -13.43 11.86
N GLY A 310 -3.90 -13.86 11.87
CA GLY A 310 -4.45 -14.84 12.81
C GLY A 310 -5.31 -14.17 13.88
N ASP A 311 -5.76 -14.97 14.85
CA ASP A 311 -6.64 -14.49 15.92
C ASP A 311 -5.91 -13.65 16.97
N ASP A 312 -6.69 -12.87 17.72
CA ASP A 312 -6.22 -12.11 18.89
C ASP A 312 -6.15 -13.07 20.09
N ALA A 313 -4.94 -13.55 20.39
CA ALA A 313 -4.71 -14.63 21.36
C ALA A 313 -3.30 -14.56 21.97
N PRO A 314 -3.10 -15.04 23.21
CA PRO A 314 -1.76 -15.28 23.77
C PRO A 314 -0.92 -16.20 22.87
N ARG A 315 0.39 -15.96 22.81
CA ARG A 315 1.34 -16.73 21.98
C ARG A 315 2.54 -17.13 22.80
N GLU A 316 3.02 -18.35 22.56
CA GLU A 316 4.23 -18.90 23.16
C GLU A 316 5.07 -19.56 22.06
N LEU A 317 6.30 -19.10 21.85
CA LEU A 317 7.18 -19.60 20.79
C LEU A 317 8.67 -19.38 21.09
N VAL A 318 9.53 -20.14 20.43
CA VAL A 318 10.99 -19.97 20.50
C VAL A 318 11.46 -19.06 19.35
N THR A 319 12.29 -18.07 19.68
CA THR A 319 12.82 -17.07 18.72
C THR A 319 14.09 -16.40 19.28
N THR A 320 14.70 -15.49 18.53
CA THR A 320 15.77 -14.60 19.01
C THR A 320 15.30 -13.15 19.13
N ARG A 321 16.02 -12.35 19.92
CA ARG A 321 15.75 -10.89 20.01
C ARG A 321 15.95 -10.20 18.66
N ARG A 322 16.92 -10.69 17.86
CA ARG A 322 17.19 -10.18 16.51
C ARG A 322 16.00 -10.39 15.60
N GLU A 323 15.46 -11.60 15.52
CA GLU A 323 14.29 -11.92 14.68
C GLU A 323 13.10 -10.98 14.96
N LEU A 324 12.83 -10.69 16.23
CA LEU A 324 11.73 -9.80 16.63
C LEU A 324 11.92 -8.36 16.12
N LEU A 325 13.12 -7.79 16.25
CA LEU A 325 13.40 -6.45 15.71
C LEU A 325 13.60 -6.43 14.19
N THR A 326 14.04 -7.54 13.58
CA THR A 326 14.24 -7.62 12.13
C THR A 326 12.91 -7.76 11.39
N TRP A 327 11.98 -8.58 11.89
CA TRP A 327 10.78 -8.99 11.13
C TRP A 327 9.43 -8.59 11.76
N CYS A 328 9.36 -8.33 13.07
CA CYS A 328 8.06 -8.30 13.77
C CYS A 328 7.61 -6.90 14.19
N SER A 329 8.54 -5.99 14.52
CA SER A 329 8.23 -4.65 15.02
C SER A 329 8.74 -3.55 14.08
N ASP A 330 7.89 -2.57 13.79
CA ASP A 330 8.24 -1.42 12.96
C ASP A 330 8.99 -0.37 13.79
N ILE A 331 10.17 0.03 13.32
CA ILE A 331 11.06 0.96 14.01
C ILE A 331 11.28 2.29 13.26
N GLN A 332 10.61 2.52 12.12
CA GLN A 332 10.92 3.67 11.25
C GLN A 332 9.80 4.18 10.33
N SER A 333 8.65 3.51 10.24
CA SER A 333 7.58 3.86 9.29
C SER A 333 6.42 4.63 9.91
N TYR A 334 6.27 4.57 11.23
CA TYR A 334 5.15 5.18 11.94
C TYR A 334 5.63 6.24 12.93
N PRO A 335 4.94 7.40 13.00
CA PRO A 335 5.31 8.44 13.95
C PRO A 335 5.05 7.99 15.41
N PRO A 336 5.92 8.37 16.36
CA PRO A 336 5.84 8.00 17.78
C PRO A 336 4.47 8.17 18.45
N THR A 337 4.16 7.28 19.40
CA THR A 337 2.92 7.32 20.20
C THR A 337 3.17 7.91 21.58
N LYS A 338 2.12 8.45 22.25
CA LYS A 338 2.25 8.86 23.66
C LYS A 338 2.62 7.72 24.60
N GLN A 339 2.18 6.50 24.27
CA GLN A 339 2.53 5.28 25.02
C GLN A 339 4.04 5.02 24.98
N LEU A 340 4.69 5.26 23.83
CA LEU A 340 6.15 5.16 23.71
C LEU A 340 6.84 6.22 24.58
N PHE A 341 6.43 7.49 24.52
CA PHE A 341 7.02 8.53 25.37
C PHE A 341 6.79 8.29 26.86
N ARG A 342 5.61 7.78 27.25
CA ARG A 342 5.32 7.40 28.64
C ARG A 342 6.21 6.25 29.12
N LEU A 343 6.44 5.23 28.30
CA LEU A 343 7.38 4.14 28.61
C LEU A 343 8.81 4.68 28.75
N LEU A 344 9.26 5.53 27.82
CA LEU A 344 10.60 6.10 27.86
C LEU A 344 10.82 6.98 29.11
N ALA A 345 9.81 7.74 29.52
CA ALA A 345 9.85 8.53 30.74
C ALA A 345 10.05 7.68 32.02
N GLU A 346 9.45 6.49 32.07
CA GLU A 346 9.60 5.57 33.22
C GLU A 346 11.05 5.09 33.41
N TYR A 347 11.77 4.93 32.29
CA TYR A 347 13.12 4.37 32.24
C TYR A 347 14.22 5.41 31.96
N ALA A 348 13.90 6.70 32.09
CA ALA A 348 14.84 7.81 31.94
C ALA A 348 15.56 8.12 33.27
N GLU A 349 16.89 7.99 33.28
CA GLU A 349 17.75 8.29 34.44
C GLU A 349 17.98 9.80 34.66
N ASP A 350 17.90 10.64 33.61
CA ASP A 350 18.01 12.11 33.72
C ASP A 350 16.62 12.73 33.90
N GLU A 351 16.43 13.48 34.99
CA GLU A 351 15.12 14.06 35.33
C GLU A 351 14.67 15.14 34.32
N HIS A 352 15.56 15.81 33.59
CA HIS A 352 15.17 16.74 32.53
C HIS A 352 14.65 15.99 31.30
N GLU A 353 15.36 14.93 30.86
CA GLU A 353 14.88 14.05 29.78
C GLU A 353 13.51 13.44 30.12
N LYS A 354 13.38 12.93 31.35
CA LYS A 354 12.13 12.41 31.90
C LYS A 354 11.02 13.47 31.88
N MET A 355 11.30 14.71 32.28
CA MET A 355 10.32 15.80 32.24
C MET A 355 9.82 16.11 30.82
N ILE A 356 10.71 16.08 29.81
CA ILE A 356 10.34 16.25 28.38
C ILE A 356 9.46 15.09 27.92
N LEU A 357 9.82 13.85 28.25
CA LEU A 357 9.08 12.65 27.86
C LEU A 357 7.70 12.59 28.54
N MET A 358 7.60 13.01 29.80
CA MET A 358 6.34 13.19 30.51
C MET A 358 5.48 14.29 29.88
N TYR A 359 6.07 15.42 29.50
CA TYR A 359 5.38 16.50 28.79
C TYR A 359 4.78 16.01 27.45
N LEU A 360 5.57 15.31 26.61
CA LEU A 360 5.08 14.74 25.34
C LEU A 360 3.94 13.72 25.54
N SER A 361 3.83 13.10 26.72
CA SER A 361 2.74 12.19 27.08
C SER A 361 1.58 12.86 27.86
N SER A 362 1.65 14.15 28.20
CA SER A 362 0.63 14.91 28.96
C SER A 362 -0.38 15.66 28.10
N ALA A 363 -1.37 16.31 28.73
CA ALA A 363 -2.29 17.23 28.06
C ALA A 363 -1.60 18.52 27.59
N GLN A 364 -0.63 19.04 28.36
CA GLN A 364 0.09 20.28 28.06
C GLN A 364 1.02 20.12 26.84
N GLY A 365 1.64 18.95 26.66
CA GLY A 365 2.47 18.67 25.48
C GLY A 365 1.70 18.20 24.26
N GLN A 366 0.36 18.27 24.27
CA GLN A 366 -0.46 17.83 23.13
C GLN A 366 -0.09 18.57 21.84
N GLY A 367 0.16 19.88 21.87
CA GLY A 367 0.55 20.66 20.68
C GLY A 367 1.86 20.14 20.07
N THR A 368 2.92 20.09 20.88
CA THR A 368 4.26 19.59 20.49
C THR A 368 4.21 18.14 20.02
N PHE A 369 3.34 17.31 20.60
CA PHE A 369 3.09 15.95 20.16
C PHE A 369 2.32 15.87 18.83
N CYS A 370 1.36 16.75 18.56
CA CYS A 370 0.68 16.81 17.25
C CYS A 370 1.70 17.26 16.17
N ASP A 371 2.48 18.32 16.42
CA ASP A 371 3.55 18.82 15.52
C ASP A 371 4.60 17.73 15.20
N LEU A 372 5.07 16.98 16.20
CA LEU A 372 6.04 15.89 16.01
C LEU A 372 5.52 14.75 15.13
N ARG A 373 4.19 14.59 15.04
CA ARG A 373 3.53 13.54 14.25
C ARG A 373 3.13 13.97 12.84
N THR A 374 2.95 15.28 12.60
CA THR A 374 2.70 15.83 11.26
C THR A 374 3.98 16.20 10.52
N GLY A 375 5.09 16.37 11.25
CA GLY A 375 6.42 16.63 10.69
C GLY A 375 7.15 15.39 10.14
N ALA A 376 8.48 15.39 10.28
CA ALA A 376 9.35 14.34 9.71
C ALA A 376 9.04 12.94 10.28
N TYR A 377 9.29 11.90 9.48
CA TYR A 377 9.12 10.50 9.90
C TYR A 377 10.17 10.10 10.94
N VAL A 378 9.91 10.39 12.22
CA VAL A 378 10.81 10.08 13.35
C VAL A 378 10.95 8.56 13.53
N THR A 379 12.19 8.09 13.69
CA THR A 379 12.49 6.66 13.90
C THR A 379 12.70 6.32 15.37
N ILE A 380 12.53 5.05 15.76
CA ILE A 380 12.79 4.58 17.12
C ILE A 380 14.27 4.75 17.52
N PRO A 381 15.27 4.42 16.67
CA PRO A 381 16.67 4.79 16.90
C PRO A 381 16.87 6.28 17.18
N GLN A 382 16.20 7.17 16.44
CA GLN A 382 16.30 8.62 16.64
C GLN A 382 15.73 9.08 17.99
N VAL A 383 14.60 8.51 18.45
CA VAL A 383 14.07 8.82 19.79
C VAL A 383 15.00 8.31 20.89
N LEU A 384 15.51 7.08 20.75
CA LEU A 384 16.49 6.51 21.69
C LEU A 384 17.84 7.26 21.67
N ASP A 385 18.21 7.84 20.52
CA ASP A 385 19.38 8.71 20.39
C ASP A 385 19.16 10.08 21.04
N ALA A 386 17.96 10.63 20.91
CA ALA A 386 17.56 11.92 21.47
C ALA A 386 17.53 11.93 23.02
N PHE A 387 17.10 10.81 23.63
CA PHE A 387 16.96 10.64 25.07
C PHE A 387 17.91 9.53 25.61
N PRO A 388 19.24 9.77 25.67
CA PRO A 388 20.26 8.78 26.06
C PRO A 388 20.13 8.18 27.47
N SER A 389 19.43 8.85 28.37
CA SER A 389 19.19 8.33 29.72
C SER A 389 18.06 7.29 29.76
N SER A 390 17.25 7.18 28.71
CA SER A 390 16.11 6.28 28.64
C SER A 390 16.48 4.89 28.09
N ARG A 391 16.40 3.87 28.94
CA ARG A 391 16.77 2.48 28.58
C ARG A 391 15.70 1.45 28.99
N PRO A 392 14.51 1.46 28.34
CA PRO A 392 13.46 0.50 28.65
C PRO A 392 13.90 -0.94 28.30
N PRO A 393 13.47 -1.97 29.07
CA PRO A 393 13.64 -3.37 28.69
C PRO A 393 13.06 -3.64 27.30
N LEU A 394 13.80 -4.40 26.47
CA LEU A 394 13.42 -4.65 25.08
C LEU A 394 12.03 -5.30 24.95
N ASP A 395 11.67 -6.23 25.82
CA ASP A 395 10.35 -6.86 25.81
C ASP A 395 9.22 -5.85 26.12
N PHE A 396 9.45 -4.92 27.03
CA PHE A 396 8.50 -3.83 27.29
C PHE A 396 8.42 -2.85 26.11
N LEU A 397 9.54 -2.52 25.47
CA LEU A 397 9.52 -1.71 24.24
C LEU A 397 8.70 -2.39 23.13
N LEU A 398 8.92 -3.68 22.89
CA LEU A 398 8.16 -4.46 21.90
C LEU A 398 6.65 -4.53 22.21
N SER A 399 6.26 -4.41 23.48
CA SER A 399 4.84 -4.32 23.90
C SER A 399 4.13 -3.03 23.41
N VAL A 400 4.90 -2.00 23.03
CA VAL A 400 4.40 -0.66 22.68
C VAL A 400 4.66 -0.28 21.21
N LEU A 401 5.61 -0.95 20.55
CA LEU A 401 5.90 -0.74 19.14
C LEU A 401 4.79 -1.27 18.23
N ASN A 402 4.60 -0.60 17.08
CA ASN A 402 3.73 -1.11 16.03
C ASN A 402 4.33 -2.36 15.39
N GLN A 403 3.47 -3.18 14.80
CA GLN A 403 3.88 -4.33 14.01
C GLN A 403 4.48 -3.91 12.67
N LEU A 404 5.51 -4.64 12.22
CA LEU A 404 6.08 -4.48 10.88
C LEU A 404 5.16 -5.10 9.83
N MET A 405 4.46 -4.26 9.07
CA MET A 405 3.54 -4.71 8.02
C MET A 405 4.29 -5.01 6.70
N PRO A 406 3.86 -6.01 5.92
CA PRO A 406 4.32 -6.17 4.54
C PRO A 406 3.83 -5.02 3.66
N ARG A 407 4.56 -4.77 2.57
CA ARG A 407 4.25 -3.73 1.58
C ARG A 407 3.84 -4.39 0.27
N PHE A 408 2.75 -3.90 -0.34
CA PHE A 408 2.21 -4.47 -1.56
C PHE A 408 2.81 -3.81 -2.80
N TYR A 409 3.09 -4.62 -3.83
CA TYR A 409 3.61 -4.18 -5.12
C TYR A 409 2.84 -4.86 -6.25
N SER A 410 2.27 -4.05 -7.13
CA SER A 410 1.46 -4.50 -8.27
C SER A 410 2.36 -5.02 -9.40
N LEU A 411 1.95 -6.11 -10.06
CA LEU A 411 2.71 -6.77 -11.12
C LEU A 411 2.75 -5.93 -12.40
N SER A 412 3.93 -5.82 -13.03
CA SER A 412 4.18 -4.98 -14.21
C SER A 412 4.30 -5.74 -15.55
N GLN A 413 3.81 -6.98 -15.58
CA GLN A 413 3.87 -7.89 -16.73
C GLN A 413 2.65 -8.83 -16.71
N ASP A 414 2.37 -9.48 -17.84
CA ASP A 414 1.49 -10.67 -17.89
C ASP A 414 2.26 -11.95 -17.49
N PRO A 415 2.05 -12.47 -16.27
CA PRO A 415 2.78 -13.64 -15.77
C PRO A 415 2.45 -14.93 -16.53
N MET A 416 1.28 -15.00 -17.19
CA MET A 416 0.89 -16.19 -17.96
C MET A 416 1.72 -16.40 -19.23
N VAL A 417 2.42 -15.35 -19.69
CA VAL A 417 3.28 -15.38 -20.88
C VAL A 417 4.75 -15.12 -20.53
N SER A 418 5.07 -14.95 -19.25
CA SER A 418 6.42 -14.75 -18.75
C SER A 418 7.11 -16.09 -18.52
N CYS A 419 7.71 -16.62 -19.59
CA CYS A 419 8.51 -17.84 -19.57
C CYS A 419 9.87 -17.56 -20.21
N GLN A 420 10.91 -17.38 -19.41
CA GLN A 420 12.28 -17.34 -19.93
C GLN A 420 12.75 -18.78 -20.18
N ARG A 421 13.20 -19.05 -21.41
CA ARG A 421 13.74 -20.35 -21.82
C ARG A 421 15.27 -20.33 -21.81
N ASP A 422 15.85 -20.52 -20.64
CA ASP A 422 17.27 -20.88 -20.52
C ASP A 422 17.43 -22.37 -20.93
N GLY A 423 17.41 -22.64 -22.24
CA GLY A 423 17.50 -24.00 -22.79
C GLY A 423 16.16 -24.77 -22.77
N THR A 424 16.13 -25.90 -22.07
CA THR A 424 14.99 -26.85 -22.08
C THR A 424 13.95 -26.64 -20.97
N GLN A 425 14.24 -25.79 -19.97
CA GLN A 425 13.32 -25.50 -18.87
C GLN A 425 12.70 -24.10 -19.01
N CYS A 426 11.42 -24.00 -18.64
CA CYS A 426 10.67 -22.75 -18.60
C CYS A 426 10.75 -22.17 -17.19
N ARG A 427 11.42 -21.02 -17.01
CA ARG A 427 11.40 -20.28 -15.75
C ARG A 427 10.21 -19.33 -15.72
N ARG A 428 9.42 -19.36 -14.66
CA ARG A 428 8.26 -18.46 -14.45
C ARG A 428 8.75 -17.22 -13.71
N LEU A 429 8.75 -16.07 -14.39
CA LEU A 429 9.18 -14.80 -13.80
C LEU A 429 8.00 -13.86 -13.59
N ILE A 430 7.91 -13.23 -12.42
CA ILE A 430 7.02 -12.08 -12.20
C ILE A 430 7.85 -10.80 -12.13
N GLU A 431 7.29 -9.72 -12.66
CA GLU A 431 7.99 -8.43 -12.75
C GLU A 431 7.29 -7.39 -11.85
N ILE A 432 8.06 -6.60 -11.11
CA ILE A 432 7.55 -5.43 -10.37
C ILE A 432 8.41 -4.19 -10.61
N ALA A 433 7.83 -3.00 -10.38
CA ALA A 433 8.57 -1.74 -10.34
C ALA A 433 8.42 -1.07 -8.97
N VAL A 434 9.50 -0.48 -8.47
CA VAL A 434 9.59 0.10 -7.11
C VAL A 434 10.28 1.45 -7.19
N SER A 435 9.57 2.54 -6.90
CA SER A 435 10.22 3.81 -6.58
C SER A 435 10.72 3.82 -5.15
N VAL A 436 11.95 4.27 -4.95
CA VAL A 436 12.54 4.40 -3.61
C VAL A 436 11.89 5.56 -2.87
N HIS A 437 11.42 5.27 -1.66
CA HIS A 437 10.91 6.28 -0.75
C HIS A 437 12.07 6.77 0.11
N GLU A 438 12.29 8.08 0.14
CA GLU A 438 13.33 8.74 0.94
C GLU A 438 12.69 9.69 1.95
N ALA A 439 13.29 9.77 3.13
CA ALA A 439 13.01 10.75 4.16
C ALA A 439 14.31 11.37 4.67
N GLU A 440 14.23 12.53 5.32
CA GLU A 440 15.37 13.10 6.04
C GLU A 440 15.81 12.17 7.19
N ASP A 441 17.11 12.10 7.45
CA ASP A 441 17.69 11.36 8.57
C ASP A 441 18.68 12.23 9.36
N TYR A 442 18.58 12.16 10.68
CA TYR A 442 19.39 12.96 11.62
C TYR A 442 20.89 12.62 11.63
N ALA A 443 21.27 11.42 11.18
CA ALA A 443 22.65 10.91 11.21
C ALA A 443 23.28 10.84 9.82
N THR A 444 22.51 10.47 8.80
CA THR A 444 23.00 10.28 7.41
C THR A 444 22.45 11.30 6.41
N GLY A 445 21.64 12.25 6.85
CA GLY A 445 20.97 13.26 6.01
C GLY A 445 19.75 12.70 5.26
N LYS A 446 19.85 11.50 4.70
CA LYS A 446 18.74 10.76 4.08
C LYS A 446 18.69 9.31 4.52
N ARG A 447 17.48 8.77 4.62
CA ARG A 447 17.18 7.34 4.81
C ARG A 447 16.13 6.86 3.83
N THR A 448 16.13 5.58 3.52
CA THR A 448 15.09 4.93 2.71
C THR A 448 13.97 4.35 3.57
N GLY A 449 12.78 4.15 2.99
CA GLY A 449 11.70 3.38 3.63
C GLY A 449 12.04 1.89 3.75
N VAL A 450 11.39 1.16 4.67
CA VAL A 450 11.72 -0.26 4.97
C VAL A 450 11.82 -1.12 3.70
N SER A 451 10.72 -1.23 2.96
CA SER A 451 10.62 -2.20 1.85
C SER A 451 11.27 -1.72 0.57
N SER A 452 11.08 -0.45 0.19
CA SER A 452 11.73 0.09 -1.00
C SER A 452 13.24 0.27 -0.82
N GLY A 453 13.72 0.54 0.40
CA GLY A 453 15.14 0.52 0.75
C GLY A 453 15.74 -0.88 0.80
N PHE A 454 14.99 -1.89 1.26
CA PHE A 454 15.39 -3.30 1.16
C PHE A 454 15.56 -3.73 -0.30
N LEU A 455 14.56 -3.47 -1.13
CA LEU A 455 14.59 -3.80 -2.56
C LEU A 455 15.69 -3.02 -3.30
N GLU A 456 15.92 -1.74 -2.99
CA GLU A 456 17.07 -0.98 -3.50
C GLU A 456 18.41 -1.66 -3.19
N ARG A 457 18.65 -2.09 -1.94
CA ARG A 457 19.90 -2.77 -1.58
C ARG A 457 20.08 -4.08 -2.33
N LEU A 458 19.01 -4.79 -2.71
CA LEU A 458 19.11 -5.97 -3.58
C LEU A 458 19.43 -5.59 -5.02
N ALA A 459 18.75 -4.59 -5.59
CA ALA A 459 19.04 -4.10 -6.94
C ALA A 459 20.48 -3.61 -7.10
N GLN A 460 21.00 -2.87 -6.11
CA GLN A 460 22.39 -2.40 -6.12
C GLN A 460 23.40 -3.54 -6.09
N GLN A 461 23.12 -4.65 -5.38
CA GLN A 461 23.98 -5.84 -5.39
C GLN A 461 23.99 -6.54 -6.76
N VAL A 462 22.83 -6.65 -7.42
CA VAL A 462 22.74 -7.16 -8.80
C VAL A 462 23.55 -6.30 -9.75
N ILE A 463 23.26 -4.99 -9.79
CA ILE A 463 23.93 -4.02 -10.69
C ILE A 463 25.45 -3.99 -10.46
N GLN A 464 25.91 -4.08 -9.21
CA GLN A 464 27.34 -4.13 -8.87
C GLN A 464 27.99 -5.44 -9.35
N ALA A 465 27.31 -6.59 -9.21
CA ALA A 465 27.83 -7.87 -9.68
C ALA A 465 27.97 -7.89 -11.22
N GLU A 466 26.99 -7.35 -11.95
CA GLU A 466 27.07 -7.22 -13.41
C GLU A 466 28.23 -6.32 -13.86
N GLN A 467 28.45 -5.19 -13.17
CA GLN A 467 29.60 -4.30 -13.41
C GLN A 467 30.94 -4.99 -13.13
N GLU A 468 30.98 -5.94 -12.20
CA GLU A 468 32.14 -6.79 -11.90
C GLU A 468 32.25 -8.02 -12.83
N GLY A 469 31.33 -8.21 -13.78
CA GLY A 469 31.31 -9.35 -14.70
C GLY A 469 30.90 -10.69 -14.07
N LYS A 470 30.23 -10.66 -12.91
CA LYS A 470 29.69 -11.84 -12.21
C LYS A 470 28.24 -12.07 -12.60
N ASP A 471 27.79 -13.33 -12.63
CA ASP A 471 26.37 -13.66 -12.81
C ASP A 471 25.60 -13.33 -11.52
N PRO A 472 24.59 -12.44 -11.53
CA PRO A 472 23.76 -12.14 -10.35
C PRO A 472 23.11 -13.38 -9.73
N LYS A 473 22.90 -14.45 -10.50
CA LYS A 473 22.34 -15.73 -10.01
C LYS A 473 23.23 -16.39 -8.96
N GLU A 474 24.54 -16.09 -8.92
CA GLU A 474 25.47 -16.62 -7.92
C GLU A 474 25.30 -16.00 -6.52
N LEU A 475 24.63 -14.85 -6.41
CA LEU A 475 24.49 -14.11 -5.15
C LEU A 475 23.46 -14.72 -4.18
N ASP A 476 22.57 -15.61 -4.66
CA ASP A 476 21.42 -16.16 -3.92
C ASP A 476 20.63 -15.08 -3.15
N LEU A 477 20.32 -13.99 -3.86
CA LEU A 477 19.47 -12.91 -3.35
C LEU A 477 18.01 -13.36 -3.31
N ARG A 478 17.30 -12.97 -2.26
CA ARG A 478 15.95 -13.44 -1.95
C ARG A 478 15.01 -12.30 -1.61
N ILE A 479 13.76 -12.40 -2.08
CA ILE A 479 12.65 -11.52 -1.72
C ILE A 479 11.63 -12.33 -0.91
N PRO A 480 11.45 -12.05 0.39
CA PRO A 480 10.41 -12.69 1.20
C PRO A 480 9.03 -12.11 0.81
N MET A 481 8.23 -12.90 0.10
CA MET A 481 6.94 -12.46 -0.45
C MET A 481 5.84 -13.51 -0.32
N PHE A 482 4.60 -13.07 -0.51
CA PHE A 482 3.44 -13.93 -0.73
C PHE A 482 2.57 -13.33 -1.83
N ARG A 483 1.81 -14.16 -2.53
CA ARG A 483 0.85 -13.71 -3.54
C ARG A 483 -0.29 -12.95 -2.86
N GLY A 484 -0.61 -11.74 -3.34
CA GLY A 484 -1.71 -10.95 -2.80
C GLY A 484 -3.07 -11.57 -3.13
N LEU A 485 -4.10 -11.19 -2.37
CA LEU A 485 -5.49 -11.70 -2.47
C LEU A 485 -6.20 -11.49 -3.83
N MET A 486 -5.55 -10.92 -4.84
CA MET A 486 -6.12 -10.59 -6.16
C MET A 486 -7.45 -9.80 -6.08
N ALA A 487 -7.66 -9.06 -4.98
CA ALA A 487 -8.91 -8.35 -4.69
C ALA A 487 -9.15 -7.13 -5.60
N ASN A 488 -8.13 -6.70 -6.34
CA ASN A 488 -8.20 -5.62 -7.31
C ASN A 488 -9.14 -6.02 -8.47
N PRO A 489 -10.20 -5.26 -8.81
CA PRO A 489 -11.07 -5.61 -9.92
C PRO A 489 -10.35 -5.59 -11.29
N LEU A 490 -9.18 -4.92 -11.39
CA LEU A 490 -8.24 -5.07 -12.52
C LEU A 490 -7.79 -6.53 -12.76
N ALA A 491 -7.63 -7.30 -11.69
CA ALA A 491 -7.23 -8.72 -11.74
C ALA A 491 -8.43 -9.66 -11.90
N ARG A 492 -9.60 -9.30 -11.34
CA ARG A 492 -10.79 -10.18 -11.32
C ARG A 492 -11.62 -10.14 -12.60
N GLU A 493 -11.72 -8.99 -13.25
CA GLU A 493 -12.72 -8.73 -14.29
C GLU A 493 -12.10 -8.16 -15.58
N PHE A 494 -10.90 -8.61 -15.96
CA PHE A 494 -10.24 -8.11 -17.17
C PHE A 494 -11.01 -8.50 -18.45
N VAL A 495 -11.62 -7.50 -19.10
CA VAL A 495 -12.24 -7.63 -20.42
C VAL A 495 -11.27 -7.12 -21.50
N SER A 496 -10.94 -7.99 -22.44
CA SER A 496 -9.86 -7.76 -23.42
C SER A 496 -10.22 -6.80 -24.55
N ASP A 497 -11.50 -6.69 -24.93
CA ASP A 497 -11.85 -6.27 -26.30
C ASP A 497 -12.33 -4.81 -26.45
N GLY A 498 -12.78 -4.17 -25.36
CA GLY A 498 -13.30 -2.79 -25.36
C GLY A 498 -12.24 -1.68 -25.23
N PRO A 499 -12.52 -0.42 -25.59
CA PRO A 499 -11.56 0.68 -25.53
C PRO A 499 -11.12 0.98 -24.08
N MET A 500 -9.84 1.29 -23.88
CA MET A 500 -9.24 1.41 -22.54
C MET A 500 -8.28 2.59 -22.41
N LEU A 501 -8.46 3.42 -21.37
CA LEU A 501 -7.56 4.50 -20.98
C LEU A 501 -6.83 4.16 -19.67
N LEU A 502 -5.51 4.28 -19.67
CA LEU A 502 -4.61 3.90 -18.59
C LEU A 502 -3.82 5.13 -18.11
N ILE A 503 -4.16 5.69 -16.95
CA ILE A 503 -3.62 6.95 -16.43
C ILE A 503 -2.66 6.66 -15.28
N GLY A 504 -1.36 6.73 -15.54
CA GLY A 504 -0.31 6.30 -14.61
C GLY A 504 0.69 7.39 -14.31
N ALA A 505 0.89 7.75 -13.05
CA ALA A 505 1.91 8.73 -12.65
C ALA A 505 3.14 8.06 -12.00
N GLY A 506 4.33 8.34 -12.53
CA GLY A 506 5.58 7.70 -12.12
C GLY A 506 5.48 6.17 -12.22
N VAL A 507 5.86 5.48 -11.14
CA VAL A 507 5.75 4.01 -11.03
C VAL A 507 4.31 3.47 -11.14
N GLY A 508 3.29 4.34 -10.99
CA GLY A 508 1.89 3.99 -11.25
C GLY A 508 1.61 3.56 -12.70
N VAL A 509 2.52 3.79 -13.65
CA VAL A 509 2.41 3.24 -15.01
C VAL A 509 2.73 1.74 -15.08
N ALA A 510 3.43 1.18 -14.08
CA ALA A 510 3.98 -0.17 -14.15
C ALA A 510 2.92 -1.27 -14.33
N PRO A 511 1.76 -1.27 -13.62
CA PRO A 511 0.72 -2.30 -13.82
C PRO A 511 0.18 -2.34 -15.24
N PHE A 512 0.14 -1.18 -15.90
CA PHE A 512 -0.40 -1.03 -17.25
C PHE A 512 0.45 -1.69 -18.33
N ARG A 513 1.74 -1.91 -18.10
CA ARG A 513 2.63 -2.59 -19.06
C ARG A 513 2.15 -4.01 -19.35
N GLY A 514 1.76 -4.78 -18.32
CA GLY A 514 1.18 -6.12 -18.50
C GLY A 514 -0.14 -6.11 -19.29
N PHE A 515 -1.02 -5.14 -19.01
CA PHE A 515 -2.28 -4.96 -19.75
C PHE A 515 -2.06 -4.62 -21.23
N VAL A 516 -1.15 -3.71 -21.53
CA VAL A 516 -0.80 -3.34 -22.91
C VAL A 516 -0.13 -4.51 -23.64
N HIS A 517 0.84 -5.20 -23.02
CA HIS A 517 1.46 -6.40 -23.60
C HIS A 517 0.45 -7.49 -23.95
N ARG A 518 -0.56 -7.73 -23.09
CA ARG A 518 -1.62 -8.70 -23.36
C ARG A 518 -2.54 -8.26 -24.50
N ARG A 519 -2.85 -6.96 -24.61
CA ARG A 519 -3.70 -6.41 -25.68
C ARG A 519 -3.02 -6.32 -27.03
N LEU A 520 -1.74 -5.93 -27.09
CA LEU A 520 -0.99 -5.85 -28.35
C LEU A 520 -0.78 -7.21 -29.03
N LYS A 521 -0.87 -8.32 -28.27
CA LYS A 521 -0.90 -9.69 -28.83
C LYS A 521 -2.20 -10.02 -29.56
N SER A 522 -3.29 -9.29 -29.31
CA SER A 522 -4.57 -9.43 -30.00
C SER A 522 -4.69 -8.38 -31.10
N ALA A 523 -4.69 -8.83 -32.36
CA ALA A 523 -4.77 -7.94 -33.54
C ALA A 523 -6.01 -7.02 -33.52
N ASN A 524 -7.09 -7.43 -32.89
CA ASN A 524 -8.33 -6.64 -32.76
C ASN A 524 -8.22 -5.48 -31.74
N CYS A 525 -7.23 -5.52 -30.84
CA CYS A 525 -7.13 -4.62 -29.68
C CYS A 525 -6.02 -3.57 -29.79
N ALA A 526 -5.11 -3.70 -30.77
CA ALA A 526 -3.90 -2.87 -30.86
C ALA A 526 -4.16 -1.36 -30.98
N ASN A 527 -5.29 -0.96 -31.55
CA ASN A 527 -5.70 0.45 -31.70
C ASN A 527 -6.78 0.87 -30.67
N LYS A 528 -6.95 0.13 -29.57
CA LYS A 528 -8.01 0.33 -28.56
C LYS A 528 -7.48 0.47 -27.13
N VAL A 529 -6.22 0.90 -26.98
CA VAL A 529 -5.58 1.13 -25.68
C VAL A 529 -4.73 2.38 -25.71
N TRP A 530 -4.90 3.24 -24.71
CA TRP A 530 -4.22 4.53 -24.57
C TRP A 530 -3.64 4.66 -23.16
N VAL A 531 -2.42 5.17 -23.04
CA VAL A 531 -1.67 5.33 -21.79
C VAL A 531 -1.28 6.80 -21.63
N LEU A 532 -1.68 7.42 -20.52
CA LEU A 532 -1.20 8.74 -20.11
C LEU A 532 -0.17 8.56 -18.99
N GLN A 533 1.11 8.74 -19.31
CA GLN A 533 2.23 8.58 -18.37
C GLN A 533 2.67 9.93 -17.82
N GLY A 534 2.34 10.23 -16.56
CA GLY A 534 2.75 11.44 -15.86
C GLY A 534 4.14 11.33 -15.23
N ILE A 535 5.07 12.19 -15.63
CA ILE A 535 6.45 12.23 -15.11
C ILE A 535 6.95 13.66 -14.86
N ARG A 536 8.17 13.80 -14.35
CA ARG A 536 8.82 15.11 -14.13
C ARG A 536 9.61 15.54 -15.36
N ASP A 537 10.56 14.72 -15.81
CA ASP A 537 11.42 14.95 -16.98
C ASP A 537 11.51 13.67 -17.83
N SER A 538 11.16 13.71 -19.12
CA SER A 538 11.23 12.52 -19.99
C SER A 538 12.66 12.03 -20.25
N LEU A 539 13.67 12.87 -20.07
CA LEU A 539 15.05 12.43 -20.17
C LEU A 539 15.50 11.60 -18.97
N LEU A 540 14.82 11.69 -17.81
CA LEU A 540 15.27 11.10 -16.54
C LEU A 540 14.29 10.09 -15.91
N ASP A 541 12.99 10.39 -15.98
CA ASP A 541 11.91 9.68 -15.27
C ASP A 541 11.01 8.83 -16.18
N GLU A 542 11.25 8.79 -17.49
CA GLU A 542 10.42 8.01 -18.42
C GLU A 542 10.65 6.50 -18.23
N LEU A 543 9.77 5.87 -17.46
CA LEU A 543 9.80 4.42 -17.22
C LEU A 543 9.33 3.67 -18.46
N TYR A 544 10.01 2.56 -18.77
CA TYR A 544 9.65 1.62 -19.85
C TYR A 544 9.52 2.25 -21.24
N SER A 545 10.36 3.23 -21.58
CA SER A 545 10.47 3.73 -22.96
C SER A 545 10.91 2.59 -23.90
N GLY A 546 10.20 2.36 -25.01
CA GLY A 546 10.42 1.26 -25.95
C GLY A 546 9.55 0.01 -25.75
N ASP A 547 8.92 -0.17 -24.59
CA ASP A 547 8.18 -1.40 -24.27
C ASP A 547 6.72 -1.41 -24.78
N TRP A 548 6.19 -0.28 -25.29
CA TRP A 548 4.74 -0.13 -25.55
C TRP A 548 4.31 -0.48 -26.99
N GLY A 549 5.11 -1.31 -27.67
CA GLY A 549 4.86 -1.82 -29.02
C GLY A 549 5.41 -0.95 -30.16
N VAL A 550 5.26 -1.43 -31.39
CA VAL A 550 5.83 -0.84 -32.63
C VAL A 550 5.33 0.59 -32.90
N HIS A 551 4.18 0.96 -32.34
CA HIS A 551 3.59 2.31 -32.44
C HIS A 551 3.34 2.89 -31.03
N GLU A 552 4.37 2.84 -30.18
CA GLU A 552 4.37 3.44 -28.83
C GLU A 552 3.87 4.89 -28.83
N ASP A 553 4.19 5.67 -29.87
CA ASP A 553 3.74 7.06 -30.05
C ASP A 553 2.21 7.23 -30.13
N LYS A 554 1.48 6.18 -30.56
CA LYS A 554 0.01 6.14 -30.63
C LYS A 554 -0.63 5.55 -29.38
N VAL A 555 0.09 4.70 -28.67
CA VAL A 555 -0.37 4.02 -27.44
C VAL A 555 -0.10 4.88 -26.21
N LYS A 556 1.09 5.48 -26.09
CA LYS A 556 1.58 6.14 -24.88
C LYS A 556 1.85 7.63 -25.10
N LYS A 557 1.11 8.47 -24.38
CA LYS A 557 1.38 9.91 -24.25
C LYS A 557 2.13 10.18 -22.96
N VAL A 558 3.34 10.71 -23.08
CA VAL A 558 4.13 11.19 -21.93
C VAL A 558 3.72 12.64 -21.59
N VAL A 559 3.43 12.90 -20.32
CA VAL A 559 3.02 14.19 -19.79
C VAL A 559 4.07 14.66 -18.77
N GLN A 560 4.70 15.82 -19.04
CA GLN A 560 5.86 16.31 -18.29
C GLN A 560 5.51 17.51 -17.41
N SER A 561 5.68 17.35 -16.10
CA SER A 561 5.36 18.38 -15.11
C SER A 561 6.47 19.42 -14.88
N ARG A 562 7.72 19.13 -15.26
CA ARG A 562 8.87 20.04 -15.04
C ARG A 562 9.61 20.47 -16.31
N ARG A 563 9.12 20.08 -17.49
CA ARG A 563 9.65 20.49 -18.80
C ARG A 563 8.56 21.00 -19.74
N GLY A 564 8.98 21.81 -20.71
CA GLY A 564 8.07 22.43 -21.67
C GLY A 564 7.08 23.34 -20.96
N GLU A 565 5.79 23.14 -21.23
CA GLU A 565 4.71 23.92 -20.62
C GLU A 565 4.37 23.54 -19.18
N GLY A 566 4.92 22.43 -18.64
CA GLY A 566 4.70 22.02 -17.25
C GLY A 566 3.25 21.59 -16.96
N ARG A 567 2.87 20.40 -17.41
CA ARG A 567 1.51 19.85 -17.28
C ARG A 567 1.51 18.56 -16.45
N TYR A 568 0.42 18.23 -15.76
CA TYR A 568 0.20 16.92 -15.17
C TYR A 568 -0.89 16.16 -15.94
N VAL A 569 -1.11 14.90 -15.56
CA VAL A 569 -2.04 13.99 -16.25
C VAL A 569 -3.48 14.51 -16.22
N GLN A 570 -3.91 15.20 -15.16
CA GLN A 570 -5.28 15.72 -15.08
C GLN A 570 -5.54 16.91 -16.02
N GLU A 571 -4.51 17.68 -16.42
CA GLU A 571 -4.65 18.65 -17.50
C GLU A 571 -4.70 17.93 -18.84
N GLU A 572 -3.89 16.90 -19.08
CA GLU A 572 -3.93 16.12 -20.33
C GLU A 572 -5.27 15.38 -20.52
N VAL A 573 -5.89 14.88 -19.44
CA VAL A 573 -7.26 14.32 -19.45
C VAL A 573 -8.28 15.35 -19.95
N ARG A 574 -8.19 16.61 -19.52
CA ARG A 574 -9.05 17.69 -20.03
C ARG A 574 -8.74 18.03 -21.49
N HIS A 575 -7.46 18.01 -21.90
CA HIS A 575 -7.10 18.22 -23.30
C HIS A 575 -7.62 17.09 -24.19
N GLN A 576 -7.58 15.85 -23.74
CA GLN A 576 -8.06 14.70 -24.51
C GLN A 576 -9.53 14.37 -24.24
N ALA A 577 -10.35 15.35 -23.82
CA ALA A 577 -11.74 15.16 -23.41
C ALA A 577 -12.61 14.38 -24.43
N ASP A 578 -12.42 14.62 -25.72
CA ASP A 578 -13.13 13.88 -26.78
C ASP A 578 -12.79 12.38 -26.79
N LEU A 579 -11.51 12.03 -26.61
CA LEU A 579 -11.06 10.64 -26.50
C LEU A 579 -11.51 10.00 -25.18
N VAL A 580 -11.35 10.72 -24.06
CA VAL A 580 -11.79 10.27 -22.73
C VAL A 580 -13.29 9.94 -22.73
N TRP A 581 -14.11 10.84 -23.32
CA TRP A 581 -15.55 10.64 -23.44
C TRP A 581 -15.89 9.48 -24.39
N PHE A 582 -15.25 9.41 -25.56
CA PHE A 582 -15.41 8.28 -26.51
C PHE A 582 -15.15 6.93 -25.83
N ILE A 583 -14.08 6.84 -25.02
CA ILE A 583 -13.74 5.62 -24.29
C ILE A 583 -14.82 5.30 -23.24
N ILE A 584 -15.08 6.18 -22.26
CA ILE A 584 -15.97 5.81 -21.13
C ILE A 584 -17.45 5.67 -21.52
N ASN A 585 -17.88 6.34 -22.60
CA ASN A 585 -19.24 6.25 -23.13
C ASN A 585 -19.48 4.98 -23.98
N ALA A 586 -18.43 4.24 -24.35
CA ALA A 586 -18.58 2.93 -24.98
C ALA A 586 -19.16 1.89 -23.99
N LEU A 587 -19.90 0.91 -24.51
CA LEU A 587 -20.55 -0.15 -23.69
C LEU A 587 -19.54 -0.97 -22.89
N ASP A 588 -18.38 -1.24 -23.49
CA ASP A 588 -17.26 -2.02 -22.97
C ASP A 588 -16.05 -1.15 -22.62
N GLY A 589 -16.24 0.18 -22.59
CA GLY A 589 -15.21 1.17 -22.32
C GLY A 589 -14.73 1.20 -20.88
N ARG A 590 -13.42 1.41 -20.68
CA ARG A 590 -12.77 1.36 -19.36
C ARG A 590 -11.73 2.45 -19.14
N VAL A 591 -11.67 2.98 -17.92
CA VAL A 591 -10.69 3.97 -17.46
C VAL A 591 -10.04 3.49 -16.17
N PHE A 592 -8.71 3.44 -16.15
CA PHE A 592 -7.93 2.97 -15.02
C PHE A 592 -6.91 4.02 -14.58
N VAL A 593 -6.80 4.25 -13.28
CA VAL A 593 -5.94 5.28 -12.68
C VAL A 593 -5.04 4.66 -11.63
N CYS A 594 -3.73 4.83 -11.77
CA CYS A 594 -2.73 4.27 -10.86
C CYS A 594 -1.66 5.30 -10.48
N GLY A 595 -1.33 5.39 -9.19
CA GLY A 595 -0.31 6.31 -8.67
C GLY A 595 -0.71 6.89 -7.30
N SER A 596 -0.25 8.09 -6.96
CA SER A 596 -0.54 8.65 -5.63
C SER A 596 -1.98 9.15 -5.48
N SER A 597 -2.63 8.86 -4.36
CA SER A 597 -4.00 9.34 -4.09
C SER A 597 -4.06 10.87 -3.99
N LYS A 598 -3.22 11.47 -3.14
CA LYS A 598 -3.23 12.91 -2.88
C LYS A 598 -2.69 13.68 -4.11
N GLY A 599 -3.43 14.68 -4.56
CA GLY A 599 -3.09 15.51 -5.72
C GLY A 599 -3.36 14.84 -7.07
N MET A 600 -2.76 13.68 -7.36
CA MET A 600 -2.92 13.03 -8.67
C MET A 600 -4.28 12.35 -8.81
N GLY A 601 -4.62 11.41 -7.92
CA GLY A 601 -5.92 10.71 -7.97
C GLY A 601 -7.10 11.68 -7.89
N GLU A 602 -7.08 12.56 -6.89
CA GLU A 602 -8.07 13.63 -6.68
C GLU A 602 -8.19 14.56 -7.90
N GLY A 603 -7.05 14.96 -8.49
CA GLY A 603 -7.01 15.84 -9.66
C GLY A 603 -7.56 15.17 -10.92
N VAL A 604 -7.25 13.89 -11.15
CA VAL A 604 -7.78 13.10 -12.27
C VAL A 604 -9.28 12.86 -12.11
N GLU A 605 -9.77 12.52 -10.92
CA GLU A 605 -11.21 12.37 -10.68
C GLU A 605 -11.98 13.67 -10.97
N ALA A 606 -11.47 14.82 -10.53
CA ALA A 606 -12.03 16.12 -10.89
C ALA A 606 -12.01 16.38 -12.41
N ALA A 607 -10.92 16.06 -13.10
CA ALA A 607 -10.82 16.20 -14.56
C ALA A 607 -11.81 15.30 -15.32
N LEU A 608 -12.03 14.08 -14.85
CA LEU A 608 -12.99 13.13 -15.41
C LEU A 608 -14.44 13.64 -15.24
N VAL A 609 -14.76 14.26 -14.10
CA VAL A 609 -16.05 14.95 -13.89
C VAL A 609 -16.21 16.13 -14.86
N ASP A 610 -15.18 16.98 -15.02
CA ASP A 610 -15.22 18.10 -15.96
C ASP A 610 -15.45 17.64 -17.41
N VAL A 611 -14.82 16.53 -17.83
CA VAL A 611 -15.04 15.93 -19.16
C VAL A 611 -16.48 15.43 -19.32
N ALA A 612 -17.04 14.74 -18.32
CA ALA A 612 -18.41 14.25 -18.37
C ALA A 612 -19.44 15.39 -18.44
N MET A 613 -19.21 16.49 -17.72
CA MET A 613 -20.03 17.71 -17.84
C MET A 613 -19.92 18.32 -19.25
N ALA A 614 -18.69 18.51 -19.75
CA ALA A 614 -18.46 19.20 -21.03
C ALA A 614 -18.90 18.41 -22.27
N LYS A 615 -18.69 17.08 -22.28
CA LYS A 615 -18.94 16.22 -23.45
C LYS A 615 -20.25 15.43 -23.34
N GLY A 616 -20.64 15.02 -22.14
CA GLY A 616 -21.94 14.41 -21.86
C GLY A 616 -23.09 15.40 -21.71
N LYS A 617 -22.80 16.71 -21.60
CA LYS A 617 -23.78 17.77 -21.30
C LYS A 617 -24.50 17.57 -19.96
N LEU A 618 -23.84 16.89 -19.03
CA LEU A 618 -24.33 16.61 -17.69
C LEU A 618 -24.10 17.81 -16.76
N ASN A 619 -24.96 17.98 -15.76
CA ASN A 619 -24.67 18.85 -14.63
C ASN A 619 -23.66 18.19 -13.66
N LEU A 620 -23.20 18.92 -12.64
CA LEU A 620 -22.17 18.44 -11.72
C LEU A 620 -22.57 17.18 -10.93
N ASP A 621 -23.83 17.10 -10.51
CA ASP A 621 -24.32 15.99 -9.68
C ASP A 621 -24.63 14.76 -10.55
N GLU A 622 -25.15 14.98 -11.77
CA GLU A 622 -25.26 13.95 -12.81
C GLU A 622 -23.89 13.38 -13.20
N ALA A 623 -22.87 14.23 -13.42
CA ALA A 623 -21.53 13.79 -13.77
C ALA A 623 -20.86 12.98 -12.65
N LYS A 624 -21.05 13.36 -11.37
CA LYS A 624 -20.61 12.56 -10.22
C LYS A 624 -21.34 11.23 -10.15
N SER A 625 -22.65 11.22 -10.39
CA SER A 625 -23.47 10.01 -10.35
C SER A 625 -23.07 9.03 -11.46
N PHE A 626 -22.83 9.54 -12.68
CA PHE A 626 -22.26 8.78 -13.79
C PHE A 626 -20.93 8.11 -13.42
N TRP A 627 -19.98 8.82 -12.82
CA TRP A 627 -18.71 8.20 -12.40
C TRP A 627 -18.86 7.23 -11.23
N ALA A 628 -19.83 7.43 -10.34
CA ALA A 628 -20.17 6.46 -9.29
C ALA A 628 -20.75 5.15 -9.89
N GLU A 629 -21.64 5.26 -10.88
CA GLU A 629 -22.16 4.12 -11.65
C GLU A 629 -21.05 3.39 -12.41
N LYS A 630 -20.17 4.13 -13.11
CA LYS A 630 -19.00 3.55 -13.79
C LYS A 630 -18.02 2.85 -12.84
N LYS A 631 -17.92 3.32 -11.60
CA LYS A 631 -17.13 2.66 -10.54
C LYS A 631 -17.81 1.39 -10.04
N ALA A 632 -19.13 1.41 -9.86
CA ALA A 632 -19.92 0.25 -9.45
C ALA A 632 -19.95 -0.85 -10.54
N SER A 633 -19.90 -0.48 -11.83
CA SER A 633 -19.86 -1.42 -12.96
C SER A 633 -18.45 -1.92 -13.35
N GLY A 634 -17.41 -1.58 -12.58
CA GLY A 634 -16.03 -1.96 -12.87
C GLY A 634 -15.41 -1.28 -14.11
N GLN A 635 -16.09 -0.30 -14.70
CA GLN A 635 -15.62 0.47 -15.85
C GLN A 635 -14.64 1.58 -15.48
N TYR A 636 -14.70 2.07 -14.24
CA TYR A 636 -13.73 3.00 -13.66
C TYR A 636 -13.09 2.41 -12.40
N ILE A 637 -11.77 2.17 -12.43
CA ILE A 637 -11.01 1.71 -11.25
C ILE A 637 -9.85 2.67 -11.00
N ALA A 638 -9.78 3.21 -9.78
CA ALA A 638 -8.65 3.98 -9.29
C ALA A 638 -7.92 3.20 -8.20
N GLU A 639 -6.75 2.66 -8.52
CA GLU A 639 -5.83 1.99 -7.60
C GLU A 639 -4.75 2.99 -7.20
N THR A 640 -5.05 3.81 -6.20
CA THR A 640 -4.15 4.87 -5.73
C THR A 640 -3.64 4.61 -4.32
N TRP A 641 -2.41 5.07 -4.06
CA TRP A 641 -1.60 4.75 -2.88
C TRP A 641 -1.03 6.00 -2.18
#